data_AF-A0AAY4BSH7-F1
#
_entry.id   AF-A0AAY4BSH7-F1
#
_cell.length_a   1.000
_cell.length_b   1.000
_cell.length_c   1.000
_cell.angle_alpha   90.00
_cell.angle_beta   90.00
_cell.angle_gamma   90.00
#
_symmetry.space_group_name_H-M   'P 1'
#
loop_
_entity.id
_entity.type
_entity.pdbx_description
1 polymer ?
#
loop_
_entity_poly.entity_id
_entity_poly.type
_entity_poly.pdbx_seq_one_letter_code
_entity_poly.pdbx_strand_id
1 'polypeptide(L)'
;MAKKKKTNSGEGSGPVIRRLPVQISTRQGATEQKHRPRACHGCPMFTKEDGLKAEDTFRYVTVCCAAAFHNDDHFTFTYYSLPKKMAKTMELKHYHIPRPIRVGNVQSKRLYFSLLCGFGVELRLTGRVSGEVWGPSRLIGRLHLAEFLRGASFADAFIQSESLKCKLKESWVHVNASPHIYLYYRNRAVMAHNCGPKDDNDIWGSHNKMMLEPLGTNDTEVFEIIKKEKNRQIYGLELIASENFASRAVLEALGSCMNNKYSEGYPGQRYYGGTEFVDELERLCQKRALEVYGLDPVKWGVNVQPYSGSPANFAVYTAIVEPHGRIMGLDLPDGGHLTHGFMTDKKKISATSIFFESMPYKVSPETGYIDYDRLEENARLFHPKMIIAGTSCYSRNLDYGRLRKIADENGAYLLADMAHISGLVAASVVPSPFEHCDVVSTTTHKTLRGCRAGLIFFRRGVRSVDQKSGKETMYNLESLINQAVFPGLQGGPHNHAIAGVAVALKQALTPEFKVYQKQVLANCRALASTLIDKGYKIVTGGSDNHLILLDLRPNGTDGGRAEKVLEACAIACNKNTCPGDKSALRPSGLRFGSPALTSRGLAEEDFRQVAEFIHRGIEMTLEIQASMNPKATLKEFKETLEQSEKYQMKIKEIRGEVEAFAGKFPMPGLPEL
;
A
#
# COMPACT_ATOMS: atom_id res chain seq x y z
N MET A 1 35.71 29.93 50.54
CA MET A 1 35.93 31.04 51.49
C MET A 1 34.87 32.12 51.27
N ALA A 2 34.30 32.61 52.37
CA ALA A 2 33.53 33.84 52.62
C ALA A 2 32.43 34.29 51.61
N LYS A 3 31.13 34.28 51.94
CA LYS A 3 30.34 35.13 52.88
C LYS A 3 30.12 36.61 52.43
N LYS A 4 28.84 36.89 52.13
CA LYS A 4 27.93 37.85 52.81
C LYS A 4 27.83 39.33 52.33
N LYS A 5 26.59 39.84 52.51
CA LYS A 5 26.10 41.23 52.74
C LYS A 5 25.81 42.04 51.46
N LYS A 6 24.78 42.91 51.36
CA LYS A 6 23.73 43.47 52.25
C LYS A 6 22.75 44.24 51.32
N THR A 7 21.43 44.02 51.38
CA THR A 7 20.38 44.94 51.89
C THR A 7 20.51 46.45 51.61
N ASN A 8 19.48 47.03 50.98
CA ASN A 8 18.74 48.26 51.37
C ASN A 8 17.61 48.50 50.33
N SER A 9 16.32 48.37 50.68
CA SER A 9 15.44 49.31 51.40
C SER A 9 14.92 50.47 50.54
N GLY A 10 13.60 50.50 50.33
CA GLY A 10 12.89 51.61 49.69
C GLY A 10 11.38 51.33 49.65
N GLU A 11 10.69 51.70 50.73
CA GLU A 11 9.24 51.70 50.87
C GLU A 11 8.57 52.75 49.99
N GLY A 12 7.34 52.48 49.54
CA GLY A 12 6.49 53.41 48.79
C GLY A 12 5.05 52.92 48.68
N SER A 13 4.28 53.18 49.75
CA SER A 13 2.82 53.38 49.87
C SER A 13 1.87 53.11 48.68
N GLY A 14 0.77 52.38 48.96
CA GLY A 14 -0.33 52.02 48.03
C GLY A 14 -1.25 53.16 47.55
N PRO A 15 -2.47 52.85 47.01
CA PRO A 15 -3.51 52.25 47.84
C PRO A 15 -4.27 51.06 47.23
N VAL A 16 -4.91 50.34 48.15
CA VAL A 16 -5.83 49.21 48.01
C VAL A 16 -7.23 49.69 47.61
N ILE A 17 -7.88 49.01 46.66
CA ILE A 17 -9.35 48.98 46.55
C ILE A 17 -9.83 47.52 46.51
N ARG A 18 -10.88 47.28 47.31
CA ARG A 18 -11.40 46.00 47.80
C ARG A 18 -12.20 45.19 46.77
N ARG A 19 -12.17 43.87 46.96
CA ARG A 19 -13.16 42.87 46.50
C ARG A 19 -14.54 43.12 47.12
N LEU A 20 -15.62 42.71 46.43
CA LEU A 20 -16.76 41.97 47.01
C LEU A 20 -17.52 41.17 45.91
N PRO A 21 -18.27 40.10 46.29
CA PRO A 21 -18.79 39.03 45.42
C PRO A 21 -20.33 39.02 45.29
N VAL A 22 -20.91 38.27 44.33
CA VAL A 22 -22.33 37.85 44.33
C VAL A 22 -22.41 36.49 43.60
N GLN A 23 -22.65 35.34 44.24
CA GLN A 23 -23.87 34.73 44.81
C GLN A 23 -24.87 34.11 43.81
N ILE A 24 -25.25 32.88 44.16
CA ILE A 24 -26.05 31.85 43.47
C ILE A 24 -27.55 32.19 43.51
N SER A 25 -28.31 31.76 42.49
CA SER A 25 -29.76 31.54 42.60
C SER A 25 -30.21 30.36 41.73
N THR A 26 -30.89 29.41 42.38
CA THR A 26 -31.69 28.31 41.83
C THR A 26 -33.12 28.79 41.51
N ARG A 27 -33.76 28.23 40.47
CA ARG A 27 -35.16 27.74 40.51
C ARG A 27 -35.58 27.01 39.23
N GLN A 28 -36.39 25.97 39.46
CA GLN A 28 -37.09 25.11 38.51
C GLN A 28 -38.20 25.85 37.74
N GLY A 29 -38.57 25.33 36.56
CA GLY A 29 -39.83 25.64 35.88
C GLY A 29 -39.84 25.12 34.44
N ALA A 30 -40.57 24.05 34.18
CA ALA A 30 -40.78 23.47 32.86
C ALA A 30 -41.63 24.37 31.95
N THR A 31 -41.40 24.34 30.63
CA THR A 31 -42.44 24.46 29.59
C THR A 31 -41.86 24.11 28.22
N GLU A 32 -42.56 23.25 27.49
CA GLU A 32 -42.28 22.85 26.11
C GLU A 32 -42.39 24.05 25.16
N GLN A 33 -41.45 24.20 24.22
CA GLN A 33 -41.73 24.85 22.94
C GLN A 33 -40.73 24.44 21.84
N LYS A 34 -41.29 23.97 20.73
CA LYS A 34 -40.60 23.58 19.49
C LYS A 34 -39.90 24.79 18.84
N HIS A 35 -38.62 24.66 18.49
CA HIS A 35 -37.91 25.66 17.69
C HIS A 35 -37.51 25.13 16.30
N ARG A 36 -37.99 25.84 15.27
CA ARG A 36 -37.47 25.83 13.89
C ARG A 36 -36.23 26.74 13.82
N PRO A 37 -35.17 26.42 13.04
CA PRO A 37 -34.10 27.37 12.81
C PRO A 37 -34.44 28.37 11.69
N ARG A 38 -34.22 29.66 11.97
CA ARG A 38 -34.14 30.76 11.00
C ARG A 38 -32.75 30.80 10.36
N ALA A 39 -32.73 31.27 9.10
CA ALA A 39 -31.55 31.50 8.27
C ALA A 39 -30.67 32.66 8.78
N CYS A 40 -29.35 32.53 8.59
CA CYS A 40 -28.39 33.63 8.64
C CYS A 40 -27.70 33.78 7.28
N HIS A 41 -27.62 35.02 6.82
CA HIS A 41 -26.90 35.49 5.63
C HIS A 41 -25.39 35.61 5.87
N GLY A 42 -24.60 35.46 4.81
CA GLY A 42 -23.29 36.13 4.68
C GLY A 42 -22.19 35.31 3.98
N CYS A 43 -22.05 35.46 2.65
CA CYS A 43 -20.77 35.46 1.92
C CYS A 43 -20.99 35.88 0.45
N PRO A 44 -19.98 36.43 -0.26
CA PRO A 44 -20.14 37.65 -1.07
C PRO A 44 -20.40 37.41 -2.56
N MET A 45 -20.97 38.44 -3.19
CA MET A 45 -21.06 38.61 -4.64
C MET A 45 -19.66 38.79 -5.25
N PHE A 46 -19.33 37.98 -6.25
CA PHE A 46 -18.30 38.31 -7.23
C PHE A 46 -18.96 38.85 -8.50
N THR A 47 -18.56 40.06 -8.86
CA THR A 47 -18.94 40.82 -10.05
C THR A 47 -18.31 40.23 -11.32
N LYS A 48 -19.03 40.34 -12.43
CA LYS A 48 -18.54 40.13 -13.79
C LYS A 48 -17.41 41.13 -14.10
N GLU A 49 -16.30 40.61 -14.59
CA GLU A 49 -15.55 41.04 -15.79
C GLU A 49 -14.14 40.47 -15.71
N ASP A 50 -13.87 39.44 -16.51
CA ASP A 50 -12.70 39.33 -17.40
C ASP A 50 -12.51 37.89 -17.90
N GLY A 51 -12.37 37.76 -19.21
CA GLY A 51 -12.53 36.53 -19.95
C GLY A 51 -11.40 35.53 -19.76
N LEU A 52 -11.79 34.25 -19.58
CA LEU A 52 -10.92 33.10 -19.81
C LEU A 52 -11.71 32.00 -20.52
N LYS A 53 -11.03 31.38 -21.48
CA LYS A 53 -11.54 30.47 -22.51
C LYS A 53 -12.14 29.20 -21.90
N ALA A 54 -13.30 28.81 -22.41
CA ALA A 54 -13.98 27.57 -22.07
C ALA A 54 -13.42 26.40 -22.90
N GLU A 55 -12.42 25.70 -22.38
CA GLU A 55 -12.20 24.29 -22.68
C GLU A 55 -11.94 23.57 -21.36
N ASP A 56 -12.59 22.42 -21.19
CA ASP A 56 -12.48 21.44 -20.10
C ASP A 56 -13.15 21.77 -18.75
N THR A 57 -14.42 21.35 -18.61
CA THR A 57 -14.97 20.97 -17.29
C THR A 57 -16.04 19.88 -17.43
N PHE A 58 -15.63 18.61 -17.31
CA PHE A 58 -16.55 17.51 -17.00
C PHE A 58 -16.83 17.52 -15.49
N ARG A 59 -18.10 17.71 -15.09
CA ARG A 59 -18.56 17.53 -13.71
C ARG A 59 -19.14 16.13 -13.53
N TYR A 60 -18.59 15.39 -12.57
CA TYR A 60 -19.24 14.25 -11.93
C TYR A 60 -20.35 14.75 -10.99
N VAL A 61 -21.53 14.12 -11.05
CA VAL A 61 -22.59 14.27 -10.04
C VAL A 61 -22.55 13.03 -9.15
N THR A 62 -22.29 13.25 -7.86
CA THR A 62 -22.41 12.25 -6.79
C THR A 62 -23.87 12.18 -6.35
N VAL A 63 -24.46 10.97 -6.32
CA VAL A 63 -25.75 10.73 -5.68
C VAL A 63 -25.48 10.11 -4.31
N CYS A 64 -25.86 10.82 -3.24
CA CYS A 64 -25.95 10.28 -1.89
C CYS A 64 -27.27 9.52 -1.73
N CYS A 65 -27.22 8.26 -1.33
CA CYS A 65 -28.38 7.54 -0.82
C CYS A 65 -28.34 7.53 0.71
N ALA A 66 -29.33 8.17 1.35
CA ALA A 66 -29.63 7.97 2.76
C ALA A 66 -30.78 6.96 2.86
N ALA A 67 -30.60 5.90 3.64
CA ALA A 67 -31.65 4.95 3.96
C ALA A 67 -32.33 5.37 5.28
N ALA A 68 -33.65 5.55 5.24
CA ALA A 68 -34.50 5.64 6.41
C ALA A 68 -35.42 4.41 6.42
N PHE A 69 -35.40 3.67 7.54
CA PHE A 69 -36.30 2.55 7.78
C PHE A 69 -37.60 3.06 8.42
N HIS A 70 -38.74 2.65 7.89
CA HIS A 70 -39.95 2.45 8.69
C HIS A 70 -40.80 1.30 8.17
N ASN A 71 -41.46 0.67 9.13
CA ASN A 71 -42.24 -0.55 9.06
C ASN A 71 -43.54 -0.40 8.26
N ASP A 72 -44.06 -1.58 7.95
CA ASP A 72 -45.42 -1.92 7.56
C ASP A 72 -45.75 -1.95 6.06
N ASP A 73 -46.39 -3.07 5.74
CA ASP A 73 -46.71 -3.63 4.44
C ASP A 73 -47.35 -2.62 3.49
N HIS A 74 -46.77 -2.49 2.28
CA HIS A 74 -47.36 -2.17 0.96
C HIS A 74 -46.39 -1.33 0.11
N PHE A 75 -45.84 -1.91 -0.96
CA PHE A 75 -45.08 -1.17 -1.98
C PHE A 75 -46.02 -0.42 -2.93
N THR A 76 -46.00 0.91 -2.89
CA THR A 76 -46.59 1.79 -3.92
C THR A 76 -45.48 2.67 -4.49
N PHE A 77 -45.21 2.58 -5.80
CA PHE A 77 -44.29 3.51 -6.48
C PHE A 77 -45.03 4.81 -6.81
N THR A 78 -44.60 5.94 -6.24
CA THR A 78 -45.09 7.28 -6.61
C THR A 78 -43.96 8.06 -7.29
N TYR A 79 -44.14 8.40 -8.57
CA TYR A 79 -43.25 9.34 -9.28
C TYR A 79 -43.63 10.78 -8.93
N TYR A 80 -42.69 11.55 -8.38
CA TYR A 80 -42.80 13.01 -8.30
C TYR A 80 -42.32 13.65 -9.61
N SER A 81 -43.23 14.34 -10.30
CA SER A 81 -42.91 15.22 -11.43
C SER A 81 -42.57 16.63 -10.91
N LEU A 82 -41.49 17.22 -11.40
CA LEU A 82 -41.21 18.66 -11.23
C LEU A 82 -41.84 19.45 -12.41
N PRO A 83 -42.39 20.66 -12.16
CA PRO A 83 -43.26 21.35 -13.09
C PRO A 83 -42.56 22.12 -14.22
N LYS A 84 -43.27 22.22 -15.34
CA LYS A 84 -42.99 22.97 -16.58
C LYS A 84 -42.61 24.44 -16.34
N LYS A 85 -41.45 24.87 -16.85
CA LYS A 85 -41.27 26.20 -17.48
C LYS A 85 -39.97 26.24 -18.31
N MET A 86 -40.07 26.91 -19.46
CA MET A 86 -39.04 27.18 -20.49
C MET A 86 -38.80 26.11 -21.56
N ALA A 87 -39.77 26.01 -22.47
CA ALA A 87 -39.50 25.69 -23.87
C ALA A 87 -39.31 27.02 -24.64
N LYS A 88 -38.15 27.20 -25.31
CA LYS A 88 -37.97 28.13 -26.43
C LYS A 88 -36.82 27.65 -27.33
N THR A 89 -37.18 27.25 -28.54
CA THR A 89 -36.48 27.38 -29.83
C THR A 89 -34.95 27.44 -29.87
N MET A 90 -34.32 26.46 -30.55
CA MET A 90 -33.11 26.71 -31.37
C MET A 90 -33.16 25.90 -32.67
N GLU A 91 -33.04 26.63 -33.77
CA GLU A 91 -33.03 26.17 -35.16
C GLU A 91 -31.72 25.46 -35.53
N LEU A 92 -31.82 24.48 -36.44
CA LEU A 92 -30.69 23.84 -37.13
C LEU A 92 -30.15 24.77 -38.23
N LYS A 93 -28.90 25.22 -38.10
CA LYS A 93 -28.14 25.84 -39.22
C LYS A 93 -27.18 24.82 -39.83
N HIS A 94 -27.32 24.59 -41.14
CA HIS A 94 -26.34 23.90 -41.97
C HIS A 94 -25.16 24.82 -42.28
N TYR A 95 -23.93 24.31 -42.20
CA TYR A 95 -22.73 24.97 -42.73
C TYR A 95 -21.99 24.04 -43.70
N HIS A 96 -21.74 24.57 -44.90
CA HIS A 96 -20.90 24.00 -45.95
C HIS A 96 -19.41 24.29 -45.70
N ILE A 97 -18.53 23.36 -46.06
CA ILE A 97 -17.06 23.54 -46.07
C ILE A 97 -16.52 23.27 -47.50
N PRO A 98 -15.65 24.14 -48.08
CA PRO A 98 -14.98 23.88 -49.35
C PRO A 98 -13.61 23.15 -49.18
N ARG A 99 -13.14 22.52 -50.28
CA ARG A 99 -12.00 21.57 -50.44
C ARG A 99 -10.57 22.20 -50.28
N PRO A 100 -9.43 21.50 -50.57
CA PRO A 100 -8.74 20.41 -49.83
C PRO A 100 -7.19 20.60 -49.67
N ILE A 101 -6.53 20.17 -48.58
CA ILE A 101 -5.04 20.02 -48.53
C ILE A 101 -4.59 18.76 -47.72
N ARG A 102 -3.43 18.21 -48.13
CA ARG A 102 -2.83 16.86 -47.99
C ARG A 102 -2.29 16.38 -46.61
N VAL A 103 -2.48 15.05 -46.42
CA VAL A 103 -1.60 13.93 -45.95
C VAL A 103 -0.80 14.00 -44.62
N GLY A 104 -1.00 12.98 -43.76
CA GLY A 104 -0.04 12.47 -42.77
C GLY A 104 -0.60 11.36 -41.84
N ASN A 105 0.00 10.17 -41.84
CA ASN A 105 -0.35 8.92 -41.13
C ASN A 105 -0.43 9.01 -39.58
N VAL A 106 -1.45 8.40 -38.92
CA VAL A 106 -1.34 7.64 -37.63
C VAL A 106 -2.52 6.62 -37.48
N GLN A 107 -2.19 5.48 -36.88
CA GLN A 107 -2.97 4.25 -36.60
C GLN A 107 -4.29 4.37 -35.79
N SER A 108 -5.21 3.46 -36.15
CA SER A 108 -6.36 2.86 -35.44
C SER A 108 -6.98 3.55 -34.20
N LYS A 109 -8.24 4.00 -34.32
CA LYS A 109 -9.17 4.22 -33.19
C LYS A 109 -10.27 3.16 -33.22
N ARG A 110 -10.52 2.48 -32.09
CA ARG A 110 -11.71 1.63 -31.86
C ARG A 110 -12.92 2.53 -31.56
N LEU A 111 -14.04 2.31 -32.24
CA LEU A 111 -15.35 2.84 -31.84
C LEU A 111 -16.06 1.80 -30.95
N TYR A 112 -16.60 2.24 -29.82
CA TYR A 112 -17.51 1.47 -28.97
C TYR A 112 -18.93 2.00 -29.17
N PHE A 113 -19.87 1.10 -29.47
CA PHE A 113 -21.31 1.38 -29.37
C PHE A 113 -21.86 0.59 -28.19
N SER A 114 -22.54 1.26 -27.26
CA SER A 114 -23.31 0.65 -26.19
C SER A 114 -24.80 0.85 -26.47
N LEU A 115 -25.55 -0.24 -26.69
CA LEU A 115 -27.01 -0.24 -26.57
C LEU A 115 -27.36 -0.81 -25.19
N LEU A 116 -28.08 -0.03 -24.39
CA LEU A 116 -28.68 -0.46 -23.14
C LEU A 116 -30.00 -1.17 -23.46
N CYS A 117 -30.02 -2.50 -23.38
CA CYS A 117 -31.25 -3.26 -23.20
C CYS A 117 -31.23 -3.82 -21.78
N GLY A 118 -32.23 -3.44 -20.99
CA GLY A 118 -32.40 -3.90 -19.61
C GLY A 118 -32.73 -5.38 -19.59
N PHE A 119 -31.71 -6.20 -19.37
CA PHE A 119 -31.66 -7.46 -18.63
C PHE A 119 -30.22 -7.96 -18.82
N GLY A 120 -29.43 -7.92 -17.76
CA GLY A 120 -27.97 -7.98 -17.83
C GLY A 120 -27.42 -9.30 -18.36
N VAL A 121 -26.85 -9.26 -19.57
CA VAL A 121 -25.77 -10.15 -20.07
C VAL A 121 -24.94 -9.34 -21.06
N GLU A 122 -23.63 -9.17 -20.79
CA GLU A 122 -22.70 -8.50 -21.71
C GLU A 122 -22.16 -9.53 -22.74
N LEU A 123 -22.60 -9.46 -23.99
CA LEU A 123 -22.05 -10.25 -25.10
C LEU A 123 -20.85 -9.50 -25.70
N ARG A 124 -19.62 -9.99 -25.43
CA ARG A 124 -18.39 -9.51 -26.11
C ARG A 124 -18.03 -10.44 -27.26
N LEU A 125 -18.17 -9.96 -28.49
CA LEU A 125 -17.59 -10.59 -29.67
C LEU A 125 -16.29 -9.86 -30.05
N THR A 126 -15.16 -10.57 -30.00
CA THR A 126 -13.87 -10.08 -30.53
C THR A 126 -13.45 -10.93 -31.72
N GLY A 127 -13.51 -10.37 -32.93
CA GLY A 127 -12.90 -10.95 -34.13
C GLY A 127 -11.68 -10.16 -34.59
N ARG A 128 -10.59 -10.83 -34.94
CA ARG A 128 -9.47 -10.28 -35.73
C ARG A 128 -9.70 -10.64 -37.20
N VAL A 129 -9.61 -9.66 -38.09
CA VAL A 129 -9.46 -9.90 -39.53
C VAL A 129 -8.14 -9.27 -39.97
N SER A 130 -7.25 -10.10 -40.52
CA SER A 130 -6.02 -9.72 -41.21
C SER A 130 -6.24 -9.89 -42.71
N GLY A 131 -5.91 -8.88 -43.52
CA GLY A 131 -5.91 -8.97 -44.98
C GLY A 131 -5.86 -7.59 -45.63
N GLU A 132 -5.00 -7.47 -46.65
CA GLU A 132 -4.50 -6.23 -47.25
C GLU A 132 -4.94 -6.13 -48.74
N VAL A 133 -5.28 -4.90 -49.20
CA VAL A 133 -5.33 -4.34 -50.59
C VAL A 133 -6.37 -4.97 -51.58
N TRP A 134 -7.18 -4.33 -52.45
CA TRP A 134 -7.09 -3.18 -53.40
C TRP A 134 -8.50 -2.58 -53.71
N GLY A 135 -8.57 -1.37 -54.30
CA GLY A 135 -9.81 -0.62 -54.65
C GLY A 135 -10.61 -1.13 -55.88
N PRO A 136 -11.37 -0.26 -56.58
CA PRO A 136 -12.74 0.14 -56.24
C PRO A 136 -13.78 -0.32 -57.29
N SER A 137 -14.93 -0.85 -56.86
CA SER A 137 -16.11 -0.89 -57.72
C SER A 137 -17.41 -0.95 -56.91
N ARG A 138 -18.33 -0.07 -57.30
CA ARG A 138 -19.71 0.11 -56.86
C ARG A 138 -20.46 -1.22 -56.67
N LEU A 139 -21.26 -1.34 -55.61
CA LEU A 139 -22.60 -1.90 -55.74
C LEU A 139 -23.57 -1.30 -54.71
N ILE A 140 -24.75 -0.99 -55.24
CA ILE A 140 -25.91 -0.35 -54.64
C ILE A 140 -26.73 -1.40 -53.89
N GLY A 141 -27.39 -1.02 -52.79
CA GLY A 141 -28.45 -1.85 -52.21
C GLY A 141 -29.04 -1.28 -50.92
N ARG A 142 -30.13 -0.52 -51.03
CA ARG A 142 -30.97 -0.05 -49.92
C ARG A 142 -31.60 -1.23 -49.17
N LEU A 143 -31.58 -1.18 -47.84
CA LEU A 143 -32.41 -2.02 -46.97
C LEU A 143 -33.59 -1.19 -46.46
N HIS A 144 -34.80 -1.59 -46.86
CA HIS A 144 -36.06 -1.14 -46.28
C HIS A 144 -36.62 -2.24 -45.37
N LEU A 145 -37.07 -1.78 -44.21
CA LEU A 145 -37.76 -2.48 -43.14
C LEU A 145 -39.26 -2.61 -43.48
N ALA A 146 -39.83 -3.83 -43.45
CA ALA A 146 -41.20 -4.12 -42.99
C ALA A 146 -41.60 -5.62 -43.18
N GLU A 147 -42.47 -6.08 -42.26
CA GLU A 147 -43.35 -7.27 -42.32
C GLU A 147 -42.78 -8.68 -42.03
N PHE A 148 -43.04 -9.19 -40.82
CA PHE A 148 -43.92 -10.35 -40.61
C PHE A 148 -44.24 -10.54 -39.12
N LEU A 149 -45.46 -10.17 -38.72
CA LEU A 149 -46.15 -10.68 -37.52
C LEU A 149 -47.16 -11.73 -38.00
N ARG A 150 -47.16 -12.94 -37.42
CA ARG A 150 -48.33 -13.77 -37.02
C ARG A 150 -47.91 -15.23 -36.82
N GLY A 151 -48.35 -15.82 -35.70
CA GLY A 151 -47.96 -17.14 -35.23
C GLY A 151 -48.76 -18.33 -35.79
N ALA A 152 -48.33 -19.52 -35.40
CA ALA A 152 -49.13 -20.74 -35.33
C ALA A 152 -48.44 -21.74 -34.37
N SER A 153 -49.24 -22.30 -33.46
CA SER A 153 -48.99 -23.44 -32.58
C SER A 153 -48.85 -24.75 -33.35
N PHE A 154 -48.21 -25.77 -32.78
CA PHE A 154 -48.80 -27.11 -32.62
C PHE A 154 -47.93 -27.99 -31.69
N ALA A 155 -48.59 -28.66 -30.74
CA ALA A 155 -48.05 -29.68 -29.85
C ALA A 155 -48.30 -31.10 -30.41
N ASP A 156 -47.57 -32.05 -29.82
CA ASP A 156 -47.80 -33.51 -29.76
C ASP A 156 -47.39 -34.44 -30.93
N ALA A 157 -46.45 -35.36 -30.63
CA ALA A 157 -46.57 -36.81 -30.92
C ALA A 157 -45.46 -37.69 -30.27
N PHE A 158 -45.85 -38.43 -29.23
CA PHE A 158 -45.57 -39.86 -28.94
C PHE A 158 -44.14 -40.47 -28.80
N ILE A 159 -43.77 -40.77 -27.55
CA ILE A 159 -43.62 -42.11 -26.88
C ILE A 159 -42.88 -43.29 -27.58
N GLN A 160 -41.98 -43.92 -26.79
CA GLN A 160 -41.46 -45.32 -26.79
C GLN A 160 -40.32 -45.75 -27.75
N SER A 161 -39.12 -46.01 -27.21
CA SER A 161 -38.74 -47.34 -26.67
C SER A 161 -37.25 -47.40 -26.32
N GLU A 162 -36.94 -47.72 -25.06
CA GLU A 162 -35.64 -48.26 -24.64
C GLU A 162 -35.56 -49.73 -25.03
N SER A 163 -34.41 -50.22 -25.51
CA SER A 163 -33.97 -51.58 -25.19
C SER A 163 -32.46 -51.83 -25.44
N LEU A 164 -31.85 -52.56 -24.49
CA LEU A 164 -30.69 -53.45 -24.58
C LEU A 164 -29.22 -52.94 -24.46
N LYS A 165 -28.69 -53.09 -23.23
CA LYS A 165 -27.63 -54.04 -22.77
C LYS A 165 -26.29 -54.17 -23.54
N CYS A 166 -25.21 -53.73 -22.88
CA CYS A 166 -24.00 -54.47 -22.43
C CYS A 166 -23.46 -55.66 -23.27
N LYS A 167 -22.18 -55.59 -23.74
CA LYS A 167 -21.09 -56.60 -23.59
C LYS A 167 -19.83 -56.35 -24.48
N LEU A 168 -18.69 -56.91 -24.02
CA LEU A 168 -17.37 -57.22 -24.67
C LEU A 168 -16.24 -56.19 -24.46
N LYS A 169 -15.15 -56.45 -23.70
CA LYS A 169 -14.02 -57.44 -23.74
C LYS A 169 -12.96 -57.20 -24.83
N GLU A 170 -11.71 -56.95 -24.35
CA GLU A 170 -10.36 -57.32 -24.85
C GLU A 170 -10.01 -56.97 -26.33
N SER A 171 -8.86 -56.43 -26.75
CA SER A 171 -7.46 -56.84 -26.55
C SER A 171 -6.48 -55.78 -27.14
N TRP A 172 -5.21 -55.86 -26.74
CA TRP A 172 -4.07 -55.01 -27.14
C TRP A 172 -3.47 -55.33 -28.53
N VAL A 173 -3.01 -54.31 -29.29
CA VAL A 173 -1.79 -54.33 -30.16
C VAL A 173 -1.21 -52.90 -30.31
N HIS A 174 0.10 -52.75 -30.11
CA HIS A 174 0.93 -51.54 -30.26
C HIS A 174 1.24 -51.18 -31.72
N VAL A 175 1.20 -49.89 -32.09
CA VAL A 175 2.19 -49.24 -32.99
C VAL A 175 2.35 -47.74 -32.62
N ASN A 176 3.62 -47.31 -32.47
CA ASN A 176 4.08 -45.95 -32.18
C ASN A 176 3.91 -44.97 -33.36
N ALA A 177 3.32 -43.79 -33.11
CA ALA A 177 3.72 -42.49 -33.68
C ALA A 177 2.93 -41.35 -33.00
N SER A 178 3.59 -40.55 -32.16
CA SER A 178 3.01 -39.32 -31.57
C SER A 178 3.29 -38.10 -32.46
N PRO A 179 2.33 -37.18 -32.54
CA PRO A 179 2.53 -35.87 -31.91
C PRO A 179 1.47 -35.65 -30.81
N HIS A 180 1.93 -35.14 -29.67
CA HIS A 180 1.17 -34.99 -28.43
C HIS A 180 -0.03 -34.03 -28.57
N ILE A 181 -1.22 -34.63 -28.69
CA ILE A 181 -2.49 -34.02 -28.31
C ILE A 181 -2.64 -34.25 -26.79
N TYR A 182 -2.73 -33.17 -26.03
CA TYR A 182 -3.09 -33.21 -24.61
C TYR A 182 -4.52 -33.75 -24.47
N LEU A 183 -4.66 -35.04 -24.15
CA LEU A 183 -5.91 -35.62 -23.66
C LEU A 183 -6.15 -35.12 -22.23
N TYR A 184 -6.99 -34.11 -22.10
CA TYR A 184 -7.68 -33.83 -20.84
C TYR A 184 -8.54 -35.05 -20.48
N TYR A 185 -8.20 -35.74 -19.40
CA TYR A 185 -9.08 -36.68 -18.72
C TYR A 185 -10.35 -35.93 -18.28
N ARG A 186 -11.38 -35.97 -19.12
CA ARG A 186 -12.71 -35.48 -18.79
C ARG A 186 -13.43 -36.59 -18.02
N ASN A 187 -13.16 -36.70 -16.72
CA ASN A 187 -14.11 -37.30 -15.79
C ASN A 187 -15.34 -36.38 -15.70
N ARG A 188 -16.16 -36.38 -16.75
CA ARG A 188 -17.56 -35.97 -16.64
C ARG A 188 -18.36 -37.24 -16.35
N ALA A 189 -18.39 -37.62 -15.09
CA ALA A 189 -19.65 -38.12 -14.56
C ALA A 189 -20.66 -36.99 -14.80
N VAL A 190 -21.53 -37.18 -15.78
CA VAL A 190 -22.70 -36.34 -15.97
C VAL A 190 -23.59 -36.62 -14.77
N MET A 191 -23.38 -35.89 -13.68
CA MET A 191 -24.43 -35.64 -12.71
C MET A 191 -25.47 -34.83 -13.47
N ALA A 192 -26.52 -35.51 -13.92
CA ALA A 192 -27.73 -34.85 -14.37
C ALA A 192 -28.32 -34.12 -13.14
N HIS A 193 -27.86 -32.90 -12.90
CA HIS A 193 -28.56 -32.00 -12.02
C HIS A 193 -29.86 -31.63 -12.72
N ASN A 194 -30.97 -32.11 -12.17
CA ASN A 194 -32.32 -31.63 -12.49
C ASN A 194 -32.35 -30.11 -12.39
N CYS A 195 -32.26 -29.43 -13.53
CA CYS A 195 -32.43 -27.98 -13.63
C CYS A 195 -33.92 -27.64 -13.79
N GLY A 196 -34.74 -28.08 -12.84
CA GLY A 196 -36.02 -27.42 -12.57
C GLY A 196 -35.74 -26.12 -11.80
N PRO A 197 -36.66 -25.13 -11.83
CA PRO A 197 -36.54 -23.97 -10.95
C PRO A 197 -36.46 -24.47 -9.50
N LYS A 198 -35.35 -24.18 -8.82
CA LYS A 198 -35.19 -24.49 -7.40
C LYS A 198 -36.13 -23.58 -6.62
N ASP A 199 -36.84 -24.16 -5.65
CA ASP A 199 -37.65 -23.41 -4.69
C ASP A 199 -36.76 -22.37 -3.98
N ASP A 200 -37.25 -21.13 -3.83
CA ASP A 200 -36.55 -20.04 -3.14
C ASP A 200 -36.12 -20.45 -1.72
N ASN A 201 -36.86 -21.36 -1.08
CA ASN A 201 -36.50 -21.94 0.22
C ASN A 201 -35.21 -22.79 0.18
N ASP A 202 -35.00 -23.56 -0.89
CA ASP A 202 -33.78 -24.37 -1.10
C ASP A 202 -32.58 -23.46 -1.38
N ILE A 203 -32.79 -22.40 -2.18
CA ILE A 203 -31.76 -21.40 -2.45
C ILE A 203 -31.39 -20.65 -1.16
N TRP A 204 -32.35 -20.24 -0.34
CA TRP A 204 -32.09 -19.59 0.95
C TRP A 204 -31.33 -20.50 1.93
N GLY A 205 -31.70 -21.78 2.00
CA GLY A 205 -30.94 -22.78 2.76
C GLY A 205 -29.48 -22.89 2.30
N SER A 206 -29.26 -22.90 0.98
CA SER A 206 -27.92 -22.94 0.40
C SER A 206 -27.09 -21.68 0.68
N HIS A 207 -27.72 -20.50 0.69
CA HIS A 207 -27.07 -19.25 1.08
C HIS A 207 -26.57 -19.30 2.52
N ASN A 208 -27.38 -19.75 3.47
CA ASN A 208 -26.98 -19.84 4.88
C ASN A 208 -25.80 -20.79 5.06
N LYS A 209 -25.77 -21.89 4.30
CA LYS A 209 -24.64 -22.81 4.25
C LYS A 209 -23.39 -22.12 3.68
N MET A 210 -23.51 -21.42 2.55
CA MET A 210 -22.42 -20.70 1.89
C MET A 210 -21.71 -19.72 2.84
N MET A 211 -22.45 -19.02 3.69
CA MET A 211 -21.88 -18.07 4.66
C MET A 211 -21.07 -18.71 5.79
N LEU A 212 -21.15 -20.04 5.97
CA LEU A 212 -20.50 -20.79 7.04
C LEU A 212 -19.46 -21.80 6.53
N GLU A 213 -19.39 -22.01 5.22
CA GLU A 213 -18.48 -22.99 4.62
C GLU A 213 -17.01 -22.55 4.75
N PRO A 214 -16.11 -23.46 5.15
CA PRO A 214 -14.68 -23.19 5.12
C PRO A 214 -14.17 -22.85 3.73
N LEU A 215 -13.09 -22.05 3.65
CA LEU A 215 -12.47 -21.66 2.38
C LEU A 215 -12.14 -22.86 1.49
N GLY A 216 -11.59 -23.94 2.08
CA GLY A 216 -11.20 -25.14 1.33
C GLY A 216 -12.36 -25.86 0.63
N THR A 217 -13.61 -25.61 1.02
CA THR A 217 -14.80 -26.12 0.33
C THR A 217 -15.52 -25.06 -0.48
N ASN A 218 -15.53 -23.81 0.00
CA ASN A 218 -16.25 -22.70 -0.61
C ASN A 218 -15.54 -22.18 -1.88
N ASP A 219 -14.22 -22.02 -1.81
CA ASP A 219 -13.37 -21.58 -2.93
C ASP A 219 -12.05 -22.37 -2.95
N THR A 220 -12.11 -23.54 -3.59
CA THR A 220 -10.96 -24.43 -3.77
C THR A 220 -9.82 -23.79 -4.58
N GLU A 221 -10.12 -22.84 -5.46
CA GLU A 221 -9.12 -22.22 -6.33
C GLU A 221 -8.23 -21.28 -5.51
N VAL A 222 -8.84 -20.39 -4.72
CA VAL A 222 -8.12 -19.51 -3.79
C VAL A 222 -7.36 -20.32 -2.74
N PHE A 223 -7.98 -21.38 -2.20
CA PHE A 223 -7.35 -22.26 -1.22
C PHE A 223 -6.04 -22.88 -1.75
N GLU A 224 -6.04 -23.38 -2.98
CA GLU A 224 -4.86 -23.98 -3.59
C GLU A 224 -3.78 -22.94 -3.95
N ILE A 225 -4.17 -21.71 -4.29
CA ILE A 225 -3.20 -20.61 -4.48
C ILE A 225 -2.48 -20.29 -3.16
N ILE A 226 -3.21 -20.19 -2.04
CA ILE A 226 -2.61 -19.90 -0.72
C ILE A 226 -1.64 -21.02 -0.31
N LYS A 227 -1.99 -22.29 -0.53
CA LYS A 227 -1.10 -23.42 -0.25
C LYS A 227 0.18 -23.38 -1.08
N LYS A 228 0.10 -23.00 -2.36
CA LYS A 228 1.28 -22.83 -3.22
C LYS A 228 2.19 -21.70 -2.71
N GLU A 229 1.61 -20.58 -2.29
CA GLU A 229 2.39 -19.48 -1.70
C GLU A 229 3.02 -19.86 -0.36
N LYS A 230 2.31 -20.58 0.51
CA LYS A 230 2.88 -21.12 1.76
C LYS A 230 4.10 -22.01 1.46
N ASN A 231 3.97 -22.92 0.49
CA ASN A 231 5.08 -23.78 0.07
C ASN A 231 6.27 -22.97 -0.48
N ARG A 232 6.01 -21.92 -1.27
CA ARG A 232 7.06 -21.02 -1.76
C ARG A 232 7.82 -20.36 -0.60
N GLN A 233 7.12 -19.91 0.44
CA GLN A 233 7.73 -19.29 1.62
C GLN A 233 8.50 -20.30 2.50
N ILE A 234 8.04 -21.55 2.58
CA ILE A 234 8.73 -22.62 3.33
C ILE A 234 10.09 -22.94 2.69
N TYR A 235 10.12 -23.11 1.37
CA TYR A 235 11.31 -23.59 0.67
C TYR A 235 12.18 -22.47 0.07
N GLY A 236 11.74 -21.21 0.14
CA GLY A 236 12.50 -20.05 -0.32
C GLY A 236 13.40 -19.42 0.75
N LEU A 237 14.48 -18.79 0.30
CA LEU A 237 15.29 -17.88 1.11
C LEU A 237 14.82 -16.43 0.92
N GLU A 238 14.03 -15.95 1.88
CA GLU A 238 13.40 -14.63 1.82
C GLU A 238 14.34 -13.52 2.34
N LEU A 239 15.02 -12.82 1.42
CA LEU A 239 15.98 -11.75 1.73
C LEU A 239 15.48 -10.35 1.37
N ILE A 240 14.21 -10.20 0.99
CA ILE A 240 13.61 -8.88 0.76
C ILE A 240 13.53 -8.14 2.10
N ALA A 241 14.30 -7.05 2.25
CA ALA A 241 14.48 -6.34 3.53
C ALA A 241 13.22 -5.72 4.15
N SER A 242 12.11 -5.67 3.40
CA SER A 242 10.81 -5.17 3.84
C SER A 242 9.81 -6.28 4.20
N GLU A 243 10.17 -7.54 4.00
CA GLU A 243 9.30 -8.67 4.29
C GLU A 243 9.63 -9.31 5.64
N ASN A 244 8.62 -9.99 6.18
CA ASN A 244 8.71 -10.74 7.43
C ASN A 244 7.51 -11.69 7.53
N PHE A 245 7.56 -12.61 8.50
CA PHE A 245 6.47 -13.55 8.76
C PHE A 245 5.74 -13.16 10.04
N ALA A 246 4.47 -12.76 9.90
CA ALA A 246 3.62 -12.41 11.04
C ALA A 246 3.34 -13.64 11.91
N SER A 247 3.13 -13.42 13.21
CA SER A 247 2.79 -14.52 14.12
C SER A 247 1.37 -15.04 13.87
N ARG A 248 1.14 -16.31 14.21
CA ARG A 248 -0.18 -16.95 14.17
C ARG A 248 -1.27 -16.09 14.83
N ALA A 249 -1.01 -15.58 16.04
CA ALA A 249 -1.96 -14.78 16.79
C ALA A 249 -2.35 -13.46 16.08
N VAL A 250 -1.43 -12.85 15.33
CA VAL A 250 -1.73 -11.66 14.52
C VAL A 250 -2.64 -12.03 13.35
N LEU A 251 -2.39 -13.17 12.69
CA LEU A 251 -3.21 -13.65 11.58
C LEU A 251 -4.62 -14.07 12.03
N GLU A 252 -4.74 -14.73 13.19
CA GLU A 252 -6.03 -15.08 13.78
C GLU A 252 -6.88 -13.83 14.10
N ALA A 253 -6.26 -12.75 14.56
CA ALA A 253 -6.96 -11.48 14.80
C ALA A 253 -7.50 -10.83 13.50
N LEU A 254 -6.78 -10.96 12.39
CA LEU A 254 -7.21 -10.45 11.08
C LEU A 254 -8.47 -11.15 10.57
N GLY A 255 -8.62 -12.45 10.82
CA GLY A 255 -9.78 -13.25 10.42
C GLY A 255 -10.98 -13.19 11.38
N SER A 256 -10.97 -12.28 12.36
CA SER A 256 -11.99 -12.21 13.41
C SER A 256 -13.23 -11.40 13.00
N CYS A 257 -14.28 -11.47 13.84
CA CYS A 257 -15.52 -10.71 13.66
C CYS A 257 -15.34 -9.17 13.72
N MET A 258 -14.16 -8.69 14.16
CA MET A 258 -13.82 -7.27 14.12
C MET A 258 -13.85 -6.69 12.70
N ASN A 259 -13.79 -7.53 11.66
CA ASN A 259 -13.99 -7.11 10.27
C ASN A 259 -15.38 -6.51 10.00
N ASN A 260 -16.39 -6.93 10.76
CA ASN A 260 -17.79 -6.60 10.48
C ASN A 260 -18.19 -5.21 11.00
N LYS A 261 -17.47 -4.67 12.01
CA LYS A 261 -17.93 -3.45 12.69
C LYS A 261 -17.43 -2.20 12.01
N TYR A 262 -18.38 -1.37 11.56
CA TYR A 262 -18.14 0.00 11.12
C TYR A 262 -18.13 0.96 12.33
N SER A 263 -17.09 1.79 12.45
CA SER A 263 -16.83 2.63 13.64
C SER A 263 -16.12 3.96 13.32
N GLU A 264 -16.63 4.70 12.35
CA GLU A 264 -16.11 6.04 12.00
C GLU A 264 -16.07 6.99 13.21
N GLY A 265 -15.05 7.85 13.21
CA GLY A 265 -14.67 8.69 14.35
C GLY A 265 -13.59 8.04 15.21
N TYR A 266 -13.48 8.50 16.46
CA TYR A 266 -12.47 8.06 17.42
C TYR A 266 -13.12 7.58 18.72
N PRO A 267 -12.42 6.81 19.58
CA PRO A 267 -12.98 6.30 20.82
C PRO A 267 -13.62 7.40 21.67
N GLY A 268 -14.90 7.24 22.03
CA GLY A 268 -15.70 8.23 22.77
C GLY A 268 -16.38 9.32 21.92
N GLN A 269 -16.05 9.43 20.62
CA GLN A 269 -16.68 10.35 19.67
C GLN A 269 -16.90 9.64 18.33
N ARG A 270 -17.79 8.64 18.34
CA ARG A 270 -18.14 7.84 17.16
C ARG A 270 -19.40 8.37 16.50
N TYR A 271 -19.48 8.19 15.18
CA TYR A 271 -20.66 8.56 14.39
C TYR A 271 -21.78 7.51 14.50
N TYR A 272 -21.42 6.27 14.84
CA TYR A 272 -22.34 5.14 14.97
C TYR A 272 -22.28 4.54 16.37
N GLY A 273 -23.42 3.98 16.82
CA GLY A 273 -23.49 3.21 18.06
C GLY A 273 -22.88 1.80 17.96
N GLY A 274 -22.87 1.09 19.10
CA GLY A 274 -22.40 -0.29 19.21
C GLY A 274 -20.88 -0.45 19.16
N THR A 275 -20.12 0.56 19.61
CA THR A 275 -18.65 0.58 19.50
C THR A 275 -17.92 0.28 20.80
N GLU A 276 -18.60 -0.16 21.87
CA GLU A 276 -18.02 -0.43 23.20
C GLU A 276 -16.70 -1.20 23.13
N PHE A 277 -16.71 -2.38 22.51
CA PHE A 277 -15.51 -3.23 22.41
C PHE A 277 -14.51 -2.77 21.35
N VAL A 278 -14.95 -2.07 20.31
CA VAL A 278 -14.03 -1.47 19.32
C VAL A 278 -13.26 -0.30 19.94
N ASP A 279 -13.92 0.47 20.79
CA ASP A 279 -13.33 1.55 21.55
C ASP A 279 -12.34 1.02 22.60
N GLU A 280 -12.66 -0.09 23.28
CA GLU A 280 -11.71 -0.79 24.15
C GLU A 280 -10.45 -1.22 23.36
N LEU A 281 -10.66 -1.87 22.21
CA LEU A 281 -9.59 -2.35 21.34
C LEU A 281 -8.68 -1.23 20.85
N GLU A 282 -9.25 -0.14 20.34
CA GLU A 282 -8.47 0.96 19.78
C GLU A 282 -7.68 1.69 20.87
N ARG A 283 -8.27 1.92 22.06
CA ARG A 283 -7.55 2.49 23.20
C ARG A 283 -6.41 1.58 23.68
N LEU A 284 -6.65 0.26 23.71
CA LEU A 284 -5.61 -0.71 24.05
C LEU A 284 -4.45 -0.69 23.04
N CYS A 285 -4.78 -0.60 21.75
CA CYS A 285 -3.78 -0.51 20.68
C CYS A 285 -2.94 0.77 20.82
N GLN A 286 -3.59 1.92 21.02
CA GLN A 286 -2.93 3.21 21.24
C GLN A 286 -2.01 3.17 22.47
N LYS A 287 -2.50 2.62 23.60
CA LYS A 287 -1.71 2.45 24.83
C LYS A 287 -0.46 1.62 24.56
N ARG A 288 -0.60 0.43 23.98
CA ARG A 288 0.54 -0.45 23.67
C ARG A 288 1.52 0.18 22.69
N ALA A 289 1.02 0.96 21.73
CA ALA A 289 1.88 1.65 20.77
C ALA A 289 2.79 2.66 21.47
N LEU A 290 2.28 3.43 22.44
CA LEU A 290 3.09 4.34 23.24
C LEU A 290 4.05 3.58 24.17
N GLU A 291 3.59 2.50 24.81
CA GLU A 291 4.42 1.67 25.71
C GLU A 291 5.62 1.04 25.00
N VAL A 292 5.43 0.46 23.80
CA VAL A 292 6.50 -0.20 23.02
C VAL A 292 7.69 0.73 22.75
N TYR A 293 7.42 2.02 22.57
CA TYR A 293 8.46 3.02 22.28
C TYR A 293 8.83 3.85 23.51
N GLY A 294 8.37 3.47 24.70
CA GLY A 294 8.69 4.17 25.96
C GLY A 294 8.21 5.62 26.01
N LEU A 295 7.08 5.92 25.37
CA LEU A 295 6.60 7.28 25.19
C LEU A 295 5.67 7.72 26.33
N ASP A 296 5.94 8.91 26.86
CA ASP A 296 5.06 9.58 27.81
C ASP A 296 3.75 10.02 27.08
N PRO A 297 2.57 9.53 27.48
CA PRO A 297 1.30 9.85 26.83
C PRO A 297 0.89 11.33 26.95
N VAL A 298 1.50 12.08 27.88
CA VAL A 298 1.33 13.53 27.99
C VAL A 298 2.08 14.25 26.86
N LYS A 299 3.24 13.73 26.45
CA LYS A 299 4.10 14.33 25.41
C LYS A 299 3.85 13.75 24.02
N TRP A 300 3.22 12.58 23.93
CA TRP A 300 3.00 11.86 22.68
C TRP A 300 1.57 11.33 22.60
N GLY A 301 0.99 11.47 21.41
CA GLY A 301 -0.19 10.73 20.99
C GLY A 301 0.12 9.82 19.82
N VAL A 302 -0.84 8.96 19.48
CA VAL A 302 -0.74 8.05 18.34
C VAL A 302 -2.11 7.87 17.68
N ASN A 303 -2.11 7.90 16.35
CA ASN A 303 -3.21 7.47 15.52
C ASN A 303 -2.89 6.09 14.94
N VAL A 304 -3.78 5.12 15.17
CA VAL A 304 -3.62 3.71 14.80
C VAL A 304 -4.48 3.28 13.61
N GLN A 305 -5.21 4.22 12.99
CA GLN A 305 -6.15 3.96 11.92
C GLN A 305 -5.59 3.99 10.47
N PRO A 306 -4.39 4.53 10.16
CA PRO A 306 -3.91 4.53 8.77
C PRO A 306 -3.84 3.12 8.17
N TYR A 307 -4.42 2.94 6.99
CA TYR A 307 -4.52 1.62 6.36
C TYR A 307 -3.16 1.01 6.00
N SER A 308 -2.12 1.83 5.79
CA SER A 308 -0.74 1.41 5.52
C SER A 308 0.23 2.58 5.73
N GLY A 309 1.52 2.36 5.47
CA GLY A 309 2.56 3.39 5.59
C GLY A 309 2.42 4.54 4.58
N SER A 310 2.07 4.25 3.33
CA SER A 310 1.89 5.31 2.32
C SER A 310 0.73 6.27 2.64
N PRO A 311 -0.48 5.77 2.99
CA PRO A 311 -1.55 6.62 3.51
C PRO A 311 -1.18 7.36 4.80
N ALA A 312 -0.41 6.73 5.70
CA ALA A 312 0.02 7.38 6.94
C ALA A 312 0.87 8.63 6.66
N ASN A 313 1.88 8.53 5.81
CA ASN A 313 2.70 9.67 5.41
C ASN A 313 1.86 10.74 4.70
N PHE A 314 0.99 10.34 3.78
CA PHE A 314 0.14 11.28 3.05
C PHE A 314 -0.81 12.04 3.97
N ALA A 315 -1.37 11.38 5.00
CA ALA A 315 -2.19 12.04 6.03
C ALA A 315 -1.40 13.08 6.83
N VAL A 316 -0.15 12.77 7.18
CA VAL A 316 0.75 13.73 7.86
C VAL A 316 1.00 14.96 6.99
N TYR A 317 1.26 14.77 5.69
CA TYR A 317 1.48 15.90 4.78
C TYR A 317 0.21 16.74 4.59
N THR A 318 -0.94 16.09 4.41
CA THR A 318 -2.23 16.79 4.30
C THR A 318 -2.55 17.60 5.56
N ALA A 319 -2.25 17.05 6.74
CA ALA A 319 -2.48 17.71 8.02
C ALA A 319 -1.58 18.93 8.27
N ILE A 320 -0.31 18.84 7.87
CA ILE A 320 0.73 19.80 8.31
C ILE A 320 1.23 20.65 7.15
N VAL A 321 1.48 20.05 6.01
CA VAL A 321 2.17 20.69 4.88
C VAL A 321 1.19 21.50 4.03
N GLU A 322 -0.03 20.99 3.82
CA GLU A 322 -1.08 21.56 2.96
C GLU A 322 -0.69 21.57 1.46
N PRO A 323 -1.66 21.70 0.52
CA PRO A 323 -1.37 21.65 -0.92
C PRO A 323 -0.27 22.62 -1.34
N HIS A 324 0.66 22.14 -2.18
CA HIS A 324 1.85 22.86 -2.65
C HIS A 324 2.86 23.28 -1.56
N GLY A 325 2.64 22.90 -0.31
CA GLY A 325 3.67 23.06 0.73
C GLY A 325 4.93 22.25 0.40
N ARG A 326 6.07 22.74 0.89
CA ARG A 326 7.39 22.23 0.50
C ARG A 326 7.86 21.09 1.39
N ILE A 327 8.31 19.99 0.79
CA ILE A 327 8.79 18.78 1.48
C ILE A 327 10.21 18.45 1.00
N MET A 328 11.11 18.11 1.92
CA MET A 328 12.40 17.51 1.58
C MET A 328 12.52 16.09 2.14
N GLY A 329 12.80 15.12 1.25
CA GLY A 329 13.01 13.72 1.59
C GLY A 329 14.27 13.17 0.90
N LEU A 330 14.78 12.03 1.33
CA LEU A 330 15.92 11.39 0.66
C LEU A 330 15.52 10.98 -0.76
N ASP A 331 16.39 11.23 -1.74
CA ASP A 331 16.13 10.86 -3.13
C ASP A 331 15.86 9.35 -3.25
N LEU A 332 14.92 8.98 -4.12
CA LEU A 332 14.53 7.56 -4.27
C LEU A 332 15.73 6.69 -4.69
N PRO A 333 16.57 7.10 -5.66
CA PRO A 333 17.74 6.30 -6.04
C PRO A 333 18.81 6.18 -4.95
N ASP A 334 18.82 7.11 -3.99
CA ASP A 334 19.78 7.20 -2.89
C ASP A 334 19.29 6.49 -1.62
N GLY A 335 18.19 5.74 -1.72
CA GLY A 335 17.65 4.93 -0.62
C GLY A 335 16.40 5.50 0.04
N GLY A 336 15.84 6.59 -0.47
CA GLY A 336 14.55 7.14 -0.05
C GLY A 336 13.36 6.23 -0.37
N HIS A 337 12.15 6.71 -0.10
CA HIS A 337 10.91 6.02 -0.43
C HIS A 337 10.02 6.88 -1.34
N LEU A 338 9.21 6.23 -2.18
CA LEU A 338 8.29 6.93 -3.10
C LEU A 338 7.41 7.98 -2.41
N THR A 339 6.97 7.71 -1.19
CA THR A 339 6.09 8.61 -0.43
C THR A 339 6.79 9.84 0.12
N HIS A 340 8.12 9.93 0.03
CA HIS A 340 8.89 11.10 0.46
C HIS A 340 8.99 12.17 -0.63
N GLY A 341 8.44 11.88 -1.81
CA GLY A 341 8.52 12.73 -3.00
C GLY A 341 9.38 12.05 -4.05
N PHE A 342 8.81 11.83 -5.24
CA PHE A 342 9.56 11.32 -6.38
C PHE A 342 9.01 11.89 -7.68
N MET A 343 9.88 12.54 -8.42
CA MET A 343 9.62 13.09 -9.74
C MET A 343 10.88 12.98 -10.60
N THR A 344 10.66 12.92 -11.90
CA THR A 344 11.70 13.02 -12.94
C THR A 344 11.61 14.40 -13.57
N ASP A 345 12.60 14.78 -14.38
CA ASP A 345 12.62 16.05 -15.12
C ASP A 345 11.34 16.33 -15.93
N LYS A 346 10.61 15.27 -16.32
CA LYS A 346 9.43 15.37 -17.18
C LYS A 346 8.12 15.01 -16.49
N LYS A 347 8.15 14.38 -15.32
CA LYS A 347 6.95 13.79 -14.72
C LYS A 347 7.06 13.64 -13.20
N LYS A 348 6.05 14.15 -12.50
CA LYS A 348 5.76 13.84 -11.09
C LYS A 348 5.17 12.42 -11.00
N ILE A 349 5.84 11.52 -10.27
CA ILE A 349 5.46 10.10 -10.21
C ILE A 349 4.69 9.81 -8.92
N SER A 350 5.24 10.23 -7.79
CA SER A 350 4.60 10.08 -6.48
C SER A 350 3.45 11.07 -6.32
N ALA A 351 2.35 10.63 -5.71
CA ALA A 351 1.27 11.51 -5.27
C ALA A 351 1.80 12.65 -4.38
N THR A 352 2.82 12.39 -3.56
CA THR A 352 3.48 13.42 -2.75
C THR A 352 3.98 14.57 -3.63
N SER A 353 4.68 14.28 -4.73
CA SER A 353 5.19 15.33 -5.63
C SER A 353 4.10 15.98 -6.48
N ILE A 354 2.95 15.33 -6.65
CA ILE A 354 1.80 15.88 -7.37
C ILE A 354 1.09 16.94 -6.53
N PHE A 355 0.77 16.61 -5.27
CA PHE A 355 -0.02 17.48 -4.37
C PHE A 355 0.83 18.44 -3.53
N PHE A 356 2.12 18.15 -3.35
CA PHE A 356 3.09 18.95 -2.61
C PHE A 356 4.31 19.26 -3.49
N GLU A 357 5.09 20.28 -3.13
CA GLU A 357 6.34 20.57 -3.84
C GLU A 357 7.50 19.88 -3.13
N SER A 358 7.96 18.76 -3.70
CA SER A 358 9.05 17.97 -3.13
C SER A 358 10.41 18.34 -3.74
N MET A 359 11.47 18.43 -2.94
CA MET A 359 12.85 18.50 -3.44
C MET A 359 13.73 17.49 -2.68
N PRO A 360 14.46 16.60 -3.37
CA PRO A 360 15.23 15.58 -2.68
C PRO A 360 16.50 16.14 -2.03
N TYR A 361 16.95 15.52 -0.94
CA TYR A 361 18.35 15.53 -0.53
C TYR A 361 19.02 14.20 -0.85
N LYS A 362 20.35 14.15 -0.90
CA LYS A 362 21.11 13.06 -1.52
C LYS A 362 22.13 12.46 -0.56
N VAL A 363 22.67 11.30 -0.94
CA VAL A 363 23.89 10.77 -0.35
C VAL A 363 25.12 11.22 -1.14
N SER A 364 26.28 11.24 -0.49
CA SER A 364 27.55 11.33 -1.18
C SER A 364 27.75 10.05 -2.01
N PRO A 365 27.98 10.14 -3.33
CA PRO A 365 28.24 8.96 -4.16
C PRO A 365 29.56 8.26 -3.83
N GLU A 366 30.48 8.96 -3.15
CA GLU A 366 31.78 8.44 -2.75
C GLU A 366 31.68 7.58 -1.50
N THR A 367 31.00 8.07 -0.46
CA THR A 367 30.92 7.41 0.85
C THR A 367 29.65 6.59 1.01
N GLY A 368 28.57 6.94 0.30
CA GLY A 368 27.24 6.38 0.44
C GLY A 368 26.45 6.90 1.64
N TYR A 369 27.00 7.84 2.42
CA TYR A 369 26.32 8.48 3.55
C TYR A 369 25.53 9.72 3.10
N ILE A 370 24.45 10.05 3.80
CA ILE A 370 23.68 11.28 3.56
C ILE A 370 24.60 12.50 3.68
N ASP A 371 24.54 13.39 2.69
CA ASP A 371 25.25 14.67 2.71
C ASP A 371 24.41 15.70 3.48
N TYR A 372 24.58 15.71 4.80
CA TYR A 372 23.82 16.58 5.70
C TYR A 372 24.15 18.07 5.51
N ASP A 373 25.36 18.40 5.07
CA ASP A 373 25.78 19.78 4.86
C ASP A 373 25.12 20.33 3.60
N ARG A 374 25.09 19.54 2.51
CA ARG A 374 24.34 19.92 1.32
C ARG A 374 22.84 19.99 1.58
N LEU A 375 22.29 19.11 2.42
CA LEU A 375 20.90 19.21 2.87
C LEU A 375 20.65 20.53 3.59
N GLU A 376 21.51 20.94 4.52
CA GLU A 376 21.37 22.21 5.25
C GLU A 376 21.41 23.42 4.30
N GLU A 377 22.38 23.46 3.39
CA GLU A 377 22.49 24.52 2.38
C GLU A 377 21.23 24.61 1.50
N ASN A 378 20.76 23.47 0.98
CA ASN A 378 19.60 23.41 0.11
C ASN A 378 18.30 23.74 0.85
N ALA A 379 18.19 23.37 2.13
CA ALA A 379 17.03 23.70 2.96
C ALA A 379 16.87 25.22 3.11
N ARG A 380 17.96 25.98 3.30
CA ARG A 380 17.94 27.46 3.36
C ARG A 380 17.42 28.09 2.08
N LEU A 381 17.64 27.46 0.93
CA LEU A 381 17.17 27.96 -0.37
C LEU A 381 15.71 27.54 -0.62
N PHE A 382 15.40 26.28 -0.33
CA PHE A 382 14.11 25.69 -0.63
C PHE A 382 13.04 25.96 0.42
N HIS A 383 13.39 26.33 1.66
CA HIS A 383 12.46 26.64 2.75
C HIS A 383 11.39 25.54 2.94
N PRO A 384 11.80 24.29 3.27
CA PRO A 384 10.84 23.21 3.47
C PRO A 384 9.91 23.51 4.65
N LYS A 385 8.63 23.15 4.52
CA LYS A 385 7.69 23.11 5.66
C LYS A 385 7.86 21.80 6.45
N MET A 386 8.39 20.76 5.80
CA MET A 386 8.71 19.47 6.42
C MET A 386 9.98 18.85 5.84
N ILE A 387 10.82 18.32 6.72
CA ILE A 387 11.95 17.46 6.37
C ILE A 387 11.63 16.03 6.83
N ILE A 388 11.87 15.06 5.97
CA ILE A 388 11.62 13.63 6.22
C ILE A 388 12.94 12.92 6.52
N ALA A 389 13.03 12.32 7.69
CA ALA A 389 14.10 11.46 8.16
C ALA A 389 13.69 9.99 8.08
N GLY A 390 13.76 9.39 6.88
CA GLY A 390 13.36 8.00 6.69
C GLY A 390 13.86 7.42 5.39
N THR A 391 14.06 6.10 5.37
CA THR A 391 14.75 5.40 4.28
C THR A 391 14.14 4.03 4.01
N SER A 392 14.20 3.57 2.75
CA SER A 392 13.92 2.18 2.38
C SER A 392 15.17 1.34 2.11
N CYS A 393 16.26 1.98 1.66
CA CYS A 393 17.51 1.30 1.33
C CYS A 393 18.71 2.12 1.79
N TYR A 394 18.91 2.19 3.10
CA TYR A 394 20.07 2.84 3.73
C TYR A 394 20.52 1.99 4.91
N SER A 395 21.78 1.57 4.93
CA SER A 395 22.31 0.60 5.90
C SER A 395 22.82 1.24 7.20
N ARG A 396 22.73 2.57 7.34
CA ARG A 396 23.29 3.32 8.47
C ARG A 396 22.20 3.99 9.29
N ASN A 397 22.54 4.35 10.52
CA ASN A 397 21.67 5.17 11.35
C ASN A 397 21.56 6.59 10.77
N LEU A 398 20.40 7.23 10.97
CA LEU A 398 20.21 8.63 10.62
C LEU A 398 20.67 9.51 11.80
N ASP A 399 21.35 10.62 11.48
CA ASP A 399 21.64 11.67 12.45
C ASP A 399 20.39 12.55 12.65
N TYR A 400 19.50 12.08 13.53
CA TYR A 400 18.27 12.78 13.88
C TYR A 400 18.53 14.14 14.56
N GLY A 401 19.64 14.29 15.29
CA GLY A 401 20.03 15.55 15.94
C GLY A 401 20.43 16.60 14.91
N ARG A 402 21.24 16.22 13.91
CA ARG A 402 21.59 17.08 12.77
C ARG A 402 20.36 17.50 11.98
N LEU A 403 19.45 16.56 11.70
CA LEU A 403 18.20 16.84 10.98
C LEU A 403 17.27 17.77 11.77
N ARG A 404 17.17 17.62 13.09
CA ARG A 404 16.42 18.53 13.97
C ARG A 404 16.95 19.95 13.89
N LYS A 405 18.27 20.13 13.97
CA LYS A 405 18.89 21.46 13.85
C LYS A 405 18.52 22.13 12.51
N ILE A 406 18.60 21.39 11.40
CA ILE A 406 18.25 21.91 10.08
C ILE A 406 16.76 22.25 10.00
N ALA A 407 15.89 21.40 10.57
CA ALA A 407 14.45 21.67 10.61
C ALA A 407 14.14 22.94 11.43
N ASP A 408 14.73 23.10 12.61
CA ASP A 408 14.57 24.30 13.46
C ASP A 408 15.02 25.57 12.75
N GLU A 409 16.18 25.54 12.10
CA GLU A 409 16.74 26.70 11.38
C GLU A 409 15.79 27.22 10.29
N ASN A 410 15.02 26.32 9.69
CA ASN A 410 14.07 26.64 8.62
C ASN A 410 12.61 26.76 9.11
N GLY A 411 12.36 26.63 10.42
CA GLY A 411 11.00 26.58 10.99
C GLY A 411 10.16 25.38 10.54
N ALA A 412 10.80 24.35 9.99
CA ALA A 412 10.17 23.15 9.46
C ALA A 412 9.78 22.16 10.57
N TYR A 413 8.83 21.28 10.25
CA TYR A 413 8.60 20.07 11.02
C TYR A 413 9.57 18.96 10.62
N LEU A 414 9.99 18.14 11.60
CA LEU A 414 10.77 16.94 11.36
C LEU A 414 9.87 15.69 11.48
N LEU A 415 9.67 14.99 10.36
CA LEU A 415 8.99 13.70 10.31
C LEU A 415 10.03 12.58 10.23
N ALA A 416 10.03 11.62 11.16
CA ALA A 416 10.72 10.36 10.93
C ALA A 416 9.78 9.32 10.32
N ASP A 417 10.16 8.72 9.20
CA ASP A 417 9.51 7.52 8.69
C ASP A 417 10.39 6.32 9.05
N MET A 418 10.05 5.67 10.16
CA MET A 418 10.81 4.57 10.72
C MET A 418 10.33 3.20 10.23
N ALA A 419 9.55 3.13 9.15
CA ALA A 419 8.90 1.91 8.67
C ALA A 419 9.83 0.68 8.60
N HIS A 420 11.08 0.89 8.17
CA HIS A 420 12.08 -0.17 8.03
C HIS A 420 12.69 -0.60 9.38
N ILE A 421 12.78 0.28 10.37
CA ILE A 421 13.52 0.04 11.62
C ILE A 421 12.62 0.01 12.87
N SER A 422 11.31 0.10 12.72
CA SER A 422 10.36 0.21 13.84
C SER A 422 10.48 -0.92 14.86
N GLY A 423 10.72 -2.16 14.40
CA GLY A 423 11.00 -3.27 15.32
C GLY A 423 12.34 -3.15 16.05
N LEU A 424 13.38 -2.63 15.37
CA LEU A 424 14.70 -2.40 15.95
C LEU A 424 14.65 -1.28 17.02
N VAL A 425 13.90 -0.22 16.75
CA VAL A 425 13.65 0.87 17.69
C VAL A 425 12.85 0.37 18.90
N ALA A 426 11.78 -0.40 18.67
CA ALA A 426 10.98 -1.02 19.75
C ALA A 426 11.84 -1.89 20.69
N ALA A 427 12.79 -2.64 20.13
CA ALA A 427 13.73 -3.45 20.91
C ALA A 427 14.90 -2.65 21.52
N SER A 428 14.99 -1.34 21.24
CA SER A 428 16.08 -0.45 21.66
C SER A 428 17.46 -0.97 21.24
N VAL A 429 17.58 -1.49 20.01
CA VAL A 429 18.87 -1.96 19.45
C VAL A 429 19.46 -1.01 18.40
N VAL A 430 18.73 0.05 18.04
CA VAL A 430 19.18 1.19 17.24
C VAL A 430 18.66 2.50 17.86
N PRO A 431 19.26 3.67 17.53
CA PRO A 431 18.80 4.95 18.06
C PRO A 431 17.34 5.25 17.74
N SER A 432 16.64 5.87 18.69
CA SER A 432 15.21 6.20 18.58
C SER A 432 15.01 7.56 17.91
N PRO A 433 14.09 7.70 16.94
CA PRO A 433 13.76 8.99 16.33
C PRO A 433 12.93 9.90 17.27
N PHE A 434 12.27 9.32 18.28
CA PHE A 434 11.32 10.04 19.14
C PHE A 434 11.97 11.13 19.99
N GLU A 435 13.28 11.11 20.17
CA GLU A 435 13.99 12.16 20.92
C GLU A 435 13.89 13.52 20.21
N HIS A 436 13.96 13.53 18.88
CA HIS A 436 14.15 14.76 18.10
C HIS A 436 12.99 15.10 17.17
N CYS A 437 12.24 14.10 16.71
CA CYS A 437 11.20 14.32 15.70
C CYS A 437 9.91 14.88 16.30
N ASP A 438 9.18 15.65 15.48
CA ASP A 438 7.84 16.19 15.83
C ASP A 438 6.75 15.14 15.58
N VAL A 439 6.92 14.37 14.50
CA VAL A 439 6.02 13.30 14.06
C VAL A 439 6.87 12.08 13.72
N VAL A 440 6.37 10.89 14.02
CA VAL A 440 6.98 9.63 13.61
C VAL A 440 5.90 8.77 12.95
N SER A 441 6.09 8.42 11.68
CA SER A 441 5.25 7.46 10.97
C SER A 441 5.95 6.11 10.87
N THR A 442 5.16 5.05 10.78
CA THR A 442 5.69 3.70 10.54
C THR A 442 4.67 2.78 9.92
N THR A 443 5.16 1.75 9.23
CA THR A 443 4.40 0.52 8.97
C THR A 443 4.48 -0.46 10.13
N THR A 444 3.50 -1.36 10.24
CA THR A 444 3.47 -2.39 11.29
C THR A 444 3.98 -3.76 10.87
N HIS A 445 4.21 -4.03 9.58
CA HIS A 445 4.49 -5.37 9.05
C HIS A 445 5.97 -5.75 8.90
N LYS A 446 6.88 -4.79 8.75
CA LYS A 446 8.31 -5.02 8.42
C LYS A 446 9.09 -5.61 9.60
N THR A 447 10.06 -4.87 10.15
CA THR A 447 10.81 -5.31 11.33
C THR A 447 9.93 -5.43 12.57
N LEU A 448 8.79 -4.71 12.65
CA LEU A 448 7.81 -4.86 13.74
C LEU A 448 6.99 -6.17 13.67
N ARG A 449 6.98 -6.87 12.51
CA ARG A 449 6.42 -8.22 12.34
C ARG A 449 4.91 -8.37 12.65
N GLY A 450 4.14 -7.29 12.52
CA GLY A 450 2.68 -7.29 12.61
C GLY A 450 1.98 -7.50 11.28
N CYS A 451 0.68 -7.22 11.23
CA CYS A 451 -0.11 -7.19 10.00
C CYS A 451 0.16 -5.91 9.19
N ARG A 452 -0.40 -5.80 7.98
CA ARG A 452 -0.26 -4.60 7.14
C ARG A 452 -1.16 -3.47 7.67
N ALA A 453 -0.56 -2.48 8.30
CA ALA A 453 -1.18 -1.20 8.71
C ALA A 453 -0.11 -0.09 8.81
N GLY A 454 -0.54 1.13 9.10
CA GLY A 454 0.32 2.26 9.43
C GLY A 454 -0.02 2.88 10.79
N LEU A 455 0.97 3.50 11.44
CA LEU A 455 0.81 4.28 12.66
C LEU A 455 1.38 5.67 12.45
N ILE A 456 0.77 6.67 13.10
CA ILE A 456 1.29 8.04 13.16
C ILE A 456 1.39 8.47 14.62
N PHE A 457 2.60 8.65 15.12
CA PHE A 457 2.88 9.25 16.41
C PHE A 457 3.13 10.74 16.25
N PHE A 458 2.68 11.54 17.20
CA PHE A 458 2.85 12.99 17.15
C PHE A 458 3.07 13.58 18.54
N ARG A 459 3.87 14.65 18.61
CA ARG A 459 4.08 15.38 19.86
C ARG A 459 2.84 16.15 20.31
N ARG A 460 2.72 16.28 21.64
CA ARG A 460 1.75 17.06 22.40
C ARG A 460 2.50 18.01 23.34
N GLY A 461 1.80 19.01 23.88
CA GLY A 461 2.36 19.96 24.83
C GLY A 461 3.06 21.16 24.18
N VAL A 462 4.06 21.73 24.86
CA VAL A 462 4.78 22.93 24.39
C VAL A 462 5.78 22.56 23.30
N ARG A 463 5.70 23.22 22.15
CA ARG A 463 6.64 23.10 21.03
C ARG A 463 7.84 24.04 21.20
N SER A 464 7.57 25.29 21.51
CA SER A 464 8.60 26.32 21.64
C SER A 464 8.18 27.41 22.62
N VAL A 465 9.16 28.06 23.23
CA VAL A 465 8.95 29.22 24.10
C VAL A 465 9.69 30.40 23.47
N ASP A 466 8.96 31.47 23.19
CA ASP A 466 9.59 32.70 22.70
C ASP A 466 10.47 33.28 23.80
N GLN A 467 11.77 33.38 23.56
CA GLN A 467 12.75 33.78 24.58
C GLN A 467 12.58 35.22 25.06
N LYS A 468 11.91 36.09 24.28
CA LYS A 468 11.73 37.51 24.61
C LYS A 468 10.47 37.77 25.42
N SER A 469 9.38 37.11 25.07
CA SER A 469 8.04 37.30 25.66
C SER A 469 7.67 36.22 26.67
N GLY A 470 8.39 35.09 26.70
CA GLY A 470 8.03 33.92 27.48
C GLY A 470 6.79 33.19 26.97
N LYS A 471 6.25 33.58 25.80
CA LYS A 471 5.03 32.99 25.25
C LYS A 471 5.28 31.57 24.76
N GLU A 472 4.53 30.63 25.31
CA GLU A 472 4.53 29.24 24.87
C GLU A 472 3.70 29.07 23.59
N THR A 473 4.25 28.29 22.65
CA THR A 473 3.54 27.81 21.46
C THR A 473 3.29 26.32 21.64
N MET A 474 2.02 25.93 21.67
CA MET A 474 1.61 24.52 21.83
C MET A 474 1.66 23.78 20.50
N TYR A 475 1.95 22.49 20.54
CA TYR A 475 1.69 21.58 19.42
C TYR A 475 0.17 21.49 19.16
N ASN A 476 -0.21 21.59 17.89
CA ASN A 476 -1.57 21.36 17.40
C ASN A 476 -1.69 20.10 16.53
N LEU A 477 -0.65 19.25 16.53
CA LEU A 477 -0.50 18.10 15.64
C LEU A 477 -1.62 17.08 15.79
N GLU A 478 -2.05 16.80 17.01
CA GLU A 478 -3.08 15.80 17.31
C GLU A 478 -4.38 16.06 16.54
N SER A 479 -4.90 17.27 16.66
CA SER A 479 -6.15 17.65 16.00
C SER A 479 -6.02 17.59 14.47
N LEU A 480 -4.92 18.13 13.93
CA LEU A 480 -4.69 18.18 12.48
C LEU A 480 -4.52 16.78 11.88
N ILE A 481 -3.69 15.94 12.49
CA ILE A 481 -3.43 14.58 12.01
C ILE A 481 -4.68 13.72 12.13
N ASN A 482 -5.37 13.75 13.27
CA ASN A 482 -6.58 12.95 13.45
C ASN A 482 -7.67 13.37 12.43
N GLN A 483 -7.86 14.68 12.18
CA GLN A 483 -8.82 15.15 11.19
C GLN A 483 -8.41 14.81 9.75
N ALA A 484 -7.12 14.84 9.43
CA ALA A 484 -6.63 14.44 8.11
C ALA A 484 -6.81 12.95 7.84
N VAL A 485 -6.59 12.09 8.85
CA VAL A 485 -6.89 10.66 8.74
C VAL A 485 -8.40 10.45 8.54
N PHE A 486 -9.22 11.01 9.44
CA PHE A 486 -10.67 10.98 9.34
C PHE A 486 -11.27 12.28 9.90
N PRO A 487 -12.18 12.97 9.17
CA PRO A 487 -12.84 12.54 7.93
C PRO A 487 -12.09 12.91 6.64
N GLY A 488 -10.83 13.38 6.72
CA GLY A 488 -10.13 13.96 5.57
C GLY A 488 -9.85 12.98 4.43
N LEU A 489 -9.28 11.79 4.74
CA LEU A 489 -8.75 10.87 3.72
C LEU A 489 -9.33 9.46 3.78
N GLN A 490 -9.71 8.98 4.96
CA GLN A 490 -10.26 7.64 5.18
C GLN A 490 -11.71 7.69 5.66
N GLY A 491 -12.43 6.57 5.53
CA GLY A 491 -13.76 6.34 6.13
C GLY A 491 -13.65 5.46 7.38
N GLY A 492 -14.39 4.34 7.43
CA GLY A 492 -14.35 3.39 8.54
C GLY A 492 -12.97 2.78 8.79
N PRO A 493 -12.50 2.69 10.06
CA PRO A 493 -11.23 2.07 10.39
C PRO A 493 -11.29 0.53 10.25
N HIS A 494 -10.16 -0.10 9.91
CA HIS A 494 -10.05 -1.56 9.79
C HIS A 494 -9.80 -2.20 11.17
N ASN A 495 -10.86 -2.41 11.94
CA ASN A 495 -10.76 -2.86 13.34
C ASN A 495 -10.05 -4.21 13.53
N HIS A 496 -10.23 -5.16 12.59
CA HIS A 496 -9.50 -6.43 12.57
C HIS A 496 -7.97 -6.23 12.38
N ALA A 497 -7.56 -5.24 11.57
CA ALA A 497 -6.16 -4.87 11.45
C ALA A 497 -5.63 -4.19 12.73
N ILE A 498 -6.41 -3.29 13.34
CA ILE A 498 -6.07 -2.67 14.63
C ILE A 498 -5.89 -3.76 15.72
N ALA A 499 -6.71 -4.81 15.71
CA ALA A 499 -6.54 -5.96 16.60
C ALA A 499 -5.20 -6.69 16.35
N GLY A 500 -4.90 -7.02 15.09
CA GLY A 500 -3.61 -7.61 14.72
C GLY A 500 -2.41 -6.75 15.14
N VAL A 501 -2.51 -5.42 15.00
CA VAL A 501 -1.48 -4.48 15.47
C VAL A 501 -1.35 -4.51 16.99
N ALA A 502 -2.46 -4.48 17.73
CA ALA A 502 -2.42 -4.56 19.19
C ALA A 502 -1.75 -5.85 19.71
N VAL A 503 -1.95 -6.97 19.00
CA VAL A 503 -1.26 -8.25 19.28
C VAL A 503 0.23 -8.13 19.00
N ALA A 504 0.62 -7.60 17.83
CA ALA A 504 2.03 -7.42 17.45
C ALA A 504 2.78 -6.49 18.41
N LEU A 505 2.15 -5.40 18.85
CA LEU A 505 2.73 -4.47 19.83
C LEU A 505 2.95 -5.14 21.19
N LYS A 506 2.03 -6.00 21.64
CA LYS A 506 2.24 -6.80 22.86
C LYS A 506 3.45 -7.73 22.71
N GLN A 507 3.61 -8.35 21.54
CA GLN A 507 4.77 -9.20 21.26
C GLN A 507 6.08 -8.39 21.21
N ALA A 508 6.04 -7.15 20.71
CA ALA A 508 7.20 -6.28 20.65
C ALA A 508 7.73 -5.86 22.03
N LEU A 509 6.89 -5.90 23.08
CA LEU A 509 7.28 -5.63 24.47
C LEU A 509 8.04 -6.78 25.14
N THR A 510 8.10 -7.97 24.54
CA THR A 510 8.64 -9.15 25.22
C THR A 510 10.17 -9.25 25.08
N PRO A 511 10.88 -9.88 26.05
CA PRO A 511 12.32 -10.10 25.96
C PRO A 511 12.72 -10.96 24.74
N GLU A 512 11.87 -11.90 24.31
CA GLU A 512 12.11 -12.73 23.12
C GLU A 512 12.17 -11.89 21.85
N PHE A 513 11.31 -10.86 21.74
CA PHE A 513 11.35 -9.94 20.61
C PHE A 513 12.65 -9.13 20.60
N LYS A 514 13.16 -8.71 21.76
CA LYS A 514 14.45 -8.02 21.85
C LYS A 514 15.62 -8.93 21.45
N VAL A 515 15.61 -10.20 21.86
CA VAL A 515 16.60 -11.20 21.42
C VAL A 515 16.52 -11.39 19.90
N TYR A 516 15.32 -11.54 19.36
CA TYR A 516 15.09 -11.61 17.91
C TYR A 516 15.71 -10.42 17.17
N GLN A 517 15.47 -9.18 17.60
CA GLN A 517 16.02 -8.01 16.91
C GLN A 517 17.54 -7.89 17.03
N LYS A 518 18.14 -8.35 18.14
CA LYS A 518 19.60 -8.46 18.24
C LYS A 518 20.15 -9.47 17.23
N GLN A 519 19.49 -10.62 17.08
CA GLN A 519 19.86 -11.64 16.10
C GLN A 519 19.73 -11.10 14.67
N VAL A 520 18.69 -10.30 14.37
CA VAL A 520 18.52 -9.65 13.05
C VAL A 520 19.76 -8.81 12.70
N LEU A 521 20.29 -8.03 13.64
CA LEU A 521 21.50 -7.24 13.44
C LEU A 521 22.76 -8.11 13.30
N ALA A 522 22.91 -9.13 14.13
CA ALA A 522 24.05 -10.05 14.08
C ALA A 522 24.12 -10.79 12.73
N ASN A 523 22.98 -11.32 12.29
CA ASN A 523 22.82 -11.97 10.99
C ASN A 523 23.14 -11.05 9.82
N CYS A 524 22.69 -9.79 9.88
CA CYS A 524 22.99 -8.81 8.83
C CYS A 524 24.50 -8.56 8.73
N ARG A 525 25.19 -8.45 9.87
CA ARG A 525 26.66 -8.31 9.91
C ARG A 525 27.37 -9.54 9.37
N ALA A 526 26.94 -10.75 9.74
CA ALA A 526 27.50 -12.00 9.23
C ALA A 526 27.35 -12.13 7.71
N LEU A 527 26.18 -11.77 7.17
CA LEU A 527 25.94 -11.72 5.73
C LEU A 527 26.87 -10.70 5.04
N ALA A 528 26.95 -9.48 5.59
CA ALA A 528 27.79 -8.42 5.06
C ALA A 528 29.26 -8.82 5.02
N SER A 529 29.81 -9.32 6.13
CA SER A 529 31.22 -9.71 6.22
C SER A 529 31.55 -10.83 5.27
N THR A 530 30.69 -11.85 5.18
CA THR A 530 30.93 -13.01 4.30
C THR A 530 30.90 -12.60 2.83
N LEU A 531 30.01 -11.69 2.42
CA LEU A 531 29.99 -11.16 1.06
C LEU A 531 31.22 -10.28 0.77
N ILE A 532 31.70 -9.51 1.75
CA ILE A 532 32.95 -8.75 1.62
C ILE A 532 34.15 -9.70 1.45
N ASP A 533 34.22 -10.78 2.24
CA ASP A 533 35.28 -11.79 2.14
C ASP A 533 35.27 -12.50 0.78
N LYS A 534 34.10 -12.61 0.15
CA LYS A 534 33.91 -13.09 -1.24
C LYS A 534 34.25 -12.05 -2.32
N GLY A 535 34.71 -10.85 -1.94
CA GLY A 535 35.12 -9.80 -2.86
C GLY A 535 33.99 -8.89 -3.36
N TYR A 536 32.81 -8.90 -2.71
CA TYR A 536 31.72 -7.99 -3.07
C TYR A 536 31.86 -6.64 -2.36
N LYS A 537 31.47 -5.58 -3.07
CA LYS A 537 31.40 -4.24 -2.50
C LYS A 537 30.04 -4.02 -1.84
N ILE A 538 30.05 -3.69 -0.54
CA ILE A 538 28.86 -3.24 0.20
C ILE A 538 28.89 -1.71 0.29
N VAL A 539 27.80 -1.04 -0.09
CA VAL A 539 27.66 0.41 0.02
C VAL A 539 27.82 0.83 1.48
N THR A 540 28.59 1.90 1.73
CA THR A 540 29.09 2.34 3.05
C THR A 540 30.02 1.37 3.78
N GLY A 541 30.38 0.22 3.18
CA GLY A 541 31.29 -0.78 3.76
C GLY A 541 30.67 -1.73 4.79
N GLY A 542 29.35 -1.68 5.02
CA GLY A 542 28.69 -2.54 6.02
C GLY A 542 27.27 -2.05 6.37
N SER A 543 26.80 -2.44 7.56
CA SER A 543 25.48 -2.07 8.07
C SER A 543 25.44 -1.90 9.59
N ASP A 544 24.62 -0.95 10.03
CA ASP A 544 24.23 -0.72 11.42
C ASP A 544 22.82 -1.25 11.71
N ASN A 545 22.11 -1.74 10.69
CA ASN A 545 20.71 -2.16 10.77
C ASN A 545 20.48 -3.55 10.16
N HIS A 546 19.26 -3.82 9.68
CA HIS A 546 18.82 -5.14 9.22
C HIS A 546 19.04 -5.39 7.71
N LEU A 547 19.62 -4.44 6.97
CA LEU A 547 19.82 -4.56 5.53
C LEU A 547 21.22 -4.16 5.07
N ILE A 548 21.61 -4.67 3.91
CA ILE A 548 22.79 -4.26 3.15
C ILE A 548 22.40 -3.92 1.72
N LEU A 549 23.21 -3.06 1.08
CA LEU A 549 23.14 -2.78 -0.35
C LEU A 549 24.45 -3.20 -0.99
N LEU A 550 24.40 -4.25 -1.80
CA LEU A 550 25.54 -4.80 -2.53
C LEU A 550 25.63 -4.11 -3.90
N ASP A 551 26.81 -3.59 -4.25
CA ASP A 551 27.12 -2.93 -5.51
C ASP A 551 27.80 -3.93 -6.47
N LEU A 552 27.13 -4.34 -7.54
CA LEU A 552 27.64 -5.34 -8.50
C LEU A 552 28.51 -4.76 -9.62
N ARG A 553 28.67 -3.42 -9.68
CA ARG A 553 29.50 -2.78 -10.73
C ARG A 553 30.93 -3.31 -10.75
N PRO A 554 31.63 -3.48 -9.60
CA PRO A 554 32.99 -4.03 -9.59
C PRO A 554 33.06 -5.46 -10.13
N ASN A 555 31.97 -6.22 -10.04
CA ASN A 555 31.88 -7.60 -10.53
C ASN A 555 31.51 -7.68 -12.02
N GLY A 556 31.20 -6.56 -12.67
CA GLY A 556 30.87 -6.52 -14.10
C GLY A 556 29.45 -6.98 -14.45
N THR A 557 28.52 -6.97 -13.50
CA THR A 557 27.09 -7.26 -13.73
C THR A 557 26.19 -6.23 -13.05
N ASP A 558 24.88 -6.43 -13.11
CA ASP A 558 23.87 -5.52 -12.54
C ASP A 558 22.80 -6.28 -11.75
N GLY A 559 22.10 -5.57 -10.88
CA GLY A 559 21.06 -6.14 -10.03
C GLY A 559 19.88 -6.71 -10.84
N GLY A 560 19.61 -6.18 -12.04
CA GLY A 560 18.53 -6.66 -12.90
C GLY A 560 18.70 -8.08 -13.40
N ARG A 561 19.93 -8.46 -13.75
CA ARG A 561 20.27 -9.83 -14.17
C ARG A 561 20.41 -10.77 -12.98
N ALA A 562 21.16 -10.34 -11.96
CA ALA A 562 21.43 -11.15 -10.78
C ALA A 562 20.15 -11.49 -9.98
N GLU A 563 19.22 -10.55 -9.83
CA GLU A 563 17.91 -10.79 -9.20
C GLU A 563 17.16 -11.95 -9.87
N LYS A 564 17.18 -12.04 -11.22
CA LYS A 564 16.47 -13.08 -11.96
C LYS A 564 17.07 -14.46 -11.81
N VAL A 565 18.39 -14.53 -11.73
CA VAL A 565 19.08 -15.79 -11.45
C VAL A 565 18.78 -16.26 -10.03
N LEU A 566 18.89 -15.37 -9.04
CA LEU A 566 18.60 -15.68 -7.64
C LEU A 566 17.14 -16.11 -7.44
N GLU A 567 16.19 -15.43 -8.10
CA GLU A 567 14.76 -15.79 -8.09
C GLU A 567 14.53 -17.21 -8.62
N ALA A 568 15.19 -17.59 -9.73
CA ALA A 568 15.09 -18.94 -10.29
C ALA A 568 15.62 -20.02 -9.32
N CYS A 569 16.61 -19.66 -8.50
CA CYS A 569 17.20 -20.49 -7.44
C CYS A 569 16.48 -20.42 -6.09
N ALA A 570 15.25 -19.89 -6.04
CA ALA A 570 14.44 -19.75 -4.81
C ALA A 570 15.05 -18.80 -3.75
N ILE A 571 15.81 -17.79 -4.18
CA ILE A 571 16.35 -16.74 -3.33
C ILE A 571 15.65 -15.43 -3.67
N ALA A 572 14.71 -15.01 -2.82
CA ALA A 572 13.95 -13.78 -3.04
C ALA A 572 14.75 -12.57 -2.57
N CYS A 573 15.06 -11.66 -3.48
CA CYS A 573 15.72 -10.38 -3.20
C CYS A 573 15.17 -9.31 -4.13
N ASN A 574 15.66 -8.07 -4.01
CA ASN A 574 15.27 -7.02 -4.95
C ASN A 574 16.48 -6.27 -5.48
N LYS A 575 16.49 -5.99 -6.78
CA LYS A 575 17.40 -5.01 -7.37
C LYS A 575 17.14 -3.61 -6.82
N ASN A 576 18.20 -2.84 -6.65
CA ASN A 576 18.13 -1.49 -6.09
C ASN A 576 19.21 -0.61 -6.74
N THR A 577 18.90 0.66 -6.95
CA THR A 577 19.92 1.63 -7.36
C THR A 577 21.00 1.75 -6.30
N CYS A 578 22.22 1.98 -6.73
CA CYS A 578 23.34 2.36 -5.88
C CYS A 578 23.69 3.84 -6.08
N PRO A 579 24.33 4.49 -5.10
CA PRO A 579 24.90 5.81 -5.30
C PRO A 579 25.79 5.84 -6.55
N GLY A 580 25.58 6.86 -7.38
CA GLY A 580 26.26 7.02 -8.68
C GLY A 580 25.61 6.31 -9.87
N ASP A 581 24.49 5.60 -9.69
CA ASP A 581 23.75 5.05 -10.82
C ASP A 581 23.18 6.15 -11.71
N LYS A 582 23.48 6.09 -13.01
CA LYS A 582 23.00 7.06 -14.01
C LYS A 582 21.53 6.86 -14.38
N SER A 583 20.91 5.74 -14.02
CA SER A 583 19.54 5.40 -14.42
C SER A 583 18.86 4.49 -13.39
N ALA A 584 17.68 4.91 -12.92
CA ALA A 584 16.82 4.08 -12.07
C ALA A 584 16.26 2.84 -12.79
N LEU A 585 16.30 2.80 -14.13
CA LEU A 585 15.80 1.67 -14.93
C LEU A 585 16.79 0.50 -15.01
N ARG A 586 18.07 0.73 -14.71
CA ARG A 586 19.12 -0.29 -14.70
C ARG A 586 19.91 -0.20 -13.39
N PRO A 587 19.29 -0.63 -12.28
CA PRO A 587 19.92 -0.60 -10.97
C PRO A 587 21.14 -1.52 -10.90
N SER A 588 22.22 -1.00 -10.35
CA SER A 588 23.49 -1.72 -10.23
C SER A 588 23.54 -2.69 -9.06
N GLY A 589 22.67 -2.53 -8.06
CA GLY A 589 22.81 -3.25 -6.79
C GLY A 589 21.69 -4.24 -6.49
N LEU A 590 21.93 -5.03 -5.45
CA LEU A 590 20.95 -5.89 -4.79
C LEU A 590 20.81 -5.47 -3.33
N ARG A 591 19.57 -5.38 -2.85
CA ARG A 591 19.26 -5.13 -1.44
C ARG A 591 18.87 -6.44 -0.77
N PHE A 592 19.56 -6.76 0.32
CA PHE A 592 19.28 -7.93 1.14
C PHE A 592 18.97 -7.51 2.57
N GLY A 593 18.05 -8.20 3.23
CA GLY A 593 17.77 -8.01 4.65
C GLY A 593 17.57 -9.32 5.38
N SER A 594 17.89 -9.31 6.67
CA SER A 594 17.81 -10.47 7.56
C SER A 594 16.49 -10.73 8.31
N PRO A 595 15.46 -9.84 8.39
CA PRO A 595 14.33 -10.04 9.31
C PRO A 595 13.52 -11.32 9.11
N ALA A 596 13.19 -11.67 7.86
CA ALA A 596 12.30 -12.79 7.54
C ALA A 596 12.94 -14.14 7.90
N LEU A 597 14.16 -14.38 7.42
CA LEU A 597 14.90 -15.60 7.75
C LEU A 597 15.27 -15.69 9.23
N THR A 598 15.57 -14.58 9.89
CA THR A 598 15.80 -14.58 11.35
C THR A 598 14.52 -14.99 12.11
N SER A 599 13.33 -14.62 11.62
CA SER A 599 12.05 -15.06 12.22
C SER A 599 11.82 -16.57 12.07
N ARG A 600 12.49 -17.22 11.12
CA ARG A 600 12.49 -18.68 10.96
C ARG A 600 13.55 -19.38 11.81
N GLY A 601 14.39 -18.62 12.52
CA GLY A 601 15.39 -19.16 13.44
C GLY A 601 16.81 -19.25 12.88
N LEU A 602 17.09 -18.70 11.69
CA LEU A 602 18.46 -18.66 11.16
C LEU A 602 19.36 -17.79 12.05
N ALA A 603 20.59 -18.26 12.28
CA ALA A 603 21.66 -17.57 13.02
C ALA A 603 22.85 -17.22 12.10
N GLU A 604 23.96 -16.74 12.66
CA GLU A 604 25.06 -16.18 11.90
C GLU A 604 25.67 -17.17 10.91
N GLU A 605 25.91 -18.42 11.33
CA GLU A 605 26.47 -19.47 10.47
C GLU A 605 25.52 -19.83 9.31
N ASP A 606 24.21 -19.81 9.56
CA ASP A 606 23.22 -19.99 8.50
C ASP A 606 23.27 -18.84 7.49
N PHE A 607 23.50 -17.60 7.95
CA PHE A 607 23.66 -16.46 7.06
C PHE A 607 24.98 -16.47 6.28
N ARG A 608 26.04 -17.14 6.78
CA ARG A 608 27.24 -17.42 5.96
C ARG A 608 26.91 -18.41 4.84
N GLN A 609 26.13 -19.45 5.12
CA GLN A 609 25.65 -20.37 4.09
C GLN A 609 24.72 -19.67 3.07
N VAL A 610 23.87 -18.76 3.53
CA VAL A 610 23.06 -17.92 2.63
C VAL A 610 23.95 -17.06 1.72
N ALA A 611 25.03 -16.48 2.26
CA ALA A 611 26.00 -15.72 1.45
C ALA A 611 26.67 -16.59 0.37
N GLU A 612 26.94 -17.87 0.67
CA GLU A 612 27.47 -18.83 -0.32
C GLU A 612 26.47 -19.08 -1.47
N PHE A 613 25.19 -19.28 -1.16
CA PHE A 613 24.17 -19.44 -2.19
C PHE A 613 24.01 -18.18 -3.06
N ILE A 614 24.06 -17.00 -2.45
CA ILE A 614 24.04 -15.72 -3.18
C ILE A 614 25.26 -15.64 -4.11
N HIS A 615 26.45 -15.95 -3.61
CA HIS A 615 27.68 -15.93 -4.38
C HIS A 615 27.60 -16.84 -5.61
N ARG A 616 27.18 -18.11 -5.45
CA ARG A 616 26.97 -19.06 -6.55
C ARG A 616 25.95 -18.56 -7.59
N GLY A 617 24.87 -17.93 -7.14
CA GLY A 617 23.89 -17.31 -8.05
C GLY A 617 24.47 -16.16 -8.87
N ILE A 618 25.33 -15.32 -8.27
CA ILE A 618 26.01 -14.24 -8.98
C ILE A 618 27.08 -14.77 -9.94
N GLU A 619 27.85 -15.80 -9.55
CA GLU A 619 28.80 -16.46 -10.46
C GLU A 619 28.09 -17.03 -11.69
N MET A 620 26.95 -17.68 -11.51
CA MET A 620 26.14 -18.17 -12.63
C MET A 620 25.61 -17.01 -13.50
N THR A 621 25.24 -15.88 -12.89
CA THR A 621 24.85 -14.68 -13.64
C THR A 621 25.99 -14.21 -14.56
N LEU A 622 27.22 -14.18 -14.05
CA LEU A 622 28.41 -13.79 -14.81
C LEU A 622 28.73 -14.80 -15.92
N GLU A 623 28.60 -16.10 -15.66
CA GLU A 623 28.80 -17.16 -16.65
C GLU A 623 27.80 -17.03 -17.81
N ILE A 624 26.52 -16.81 -17.52
CA ILE A 624 25.49 -16.58 -18.53
C ILE A 624 25.85 -15.34 -19.35
N GLN A 625 26.16 -14.22 -18.68
CA GLN A 625 26.50 -12.97 -19.36
C GLN A 625 27.74 -13.11 -20.27
N ALA A 626 28.76 -13.84 -19.84
CA ALA A 626 29.97 -14.11 -20.62
C ALA A 626 29.71 -15.00 -21.84
N SER A 627 28.70 -15.87 -21.79
CA SER A 627 28.28 -16.70 -22.93
C SER A 627 27.45 -15.96 -23.98
N MET A 628 27.10 -14.70 -23.72
CA MET A 628 26.22 -13.88 -24.55
C MET A 628 26.97 -12.75 -25.24
N ASN A 629 26.31 -12.12 -26.22
CA ASN A 629 26.80 -10.88 -26.81
C ASN A 629 26.90 -9.78 -25.72
N PRO A 630 27.99 -9.00 -25.62
CA PRO A 630 28.12 -7.91 -24.65
C PRO A 630 27.01 -6.83 -24.73
N LYS A 631 26.33 -6.72 -25.87
CA LYS A 631 25.20 -5.80 -26.08
C LYS A 631 23.83 -6.45 -25.81
N ALA A 632 23.80 -7.69 -25.35
CA ALA A 632 22.56 -8.42 -25.09
C ALA A 632 21.69 -7.67 -24.07
N THR A 633 20.42 -7.56 -24.42
CA THR A 633 19.37 -6.96 -23.62
C THR A 633 19.03 -7.86 -22.43
N LEU A 634 18.35 -7.28 -21.42
CA LEU A 634 17.81 -8.07 -20.31
C LEU A 634 16.77 -9.10 -20.77
N LYS A 635 16.09 -8.85 -21.90
CA LYS A 635 15.13 -9.79 -22.48
C LYS A 635 15.86 -11.05 -22.98
N GLU A 636 16.89 -10.86 -23.80
CA GLU A 636 17.72 -11.98 -24.32
C GLU A 636 18.39 -12.75 -23.17
N PHE A 637 18.79 -12.06 -22.09
CA PHE A 637 19.34 -12.70 -20.90
C PHE A 637 18.32 -13.64 -20.24
N LYS A 638 17.06 -13.20 -20.09
CA LYS A 638 15.98 -14.03 -19.55
C LYS A 638 15.66 -15.22 -20.46
N GLU A 639 15.61 -15.01 -21.77
CA GLU A 639 15.39 -16.08 -22.74
C GLU A 639 16.50 -17.15 -22.64
N THR A 640 17.76 -16.72 -22.51
CA THR A 640 18.90 -17.63 -22.31
C THR A 640 18.80 -18.38 -20.98
N LEU A 641 18.42 -17.68 -19.91
CA LEU A 641 18.21 -18.27 -18.59
C LEU A 641 17.14 -19.37 -18.62
N GLU A 642 16.03 -19.14 -19.35
CA GLU A 642 14.89 -20.05 -19.44
C GLU A 642 15.11 -21.22 -20.40
N GLN A 643 15.79 -21.00 -21.54
CA GLN A 643 15.85 -21.98 -22.63
C GLN A 643 17.13 -22.82 -22.65
N SER A 644 18.21 -22.38 -22.01
CA SER A 644 19.46 -23.13 -21.99
C SER A 644 19.40 -24.31 -21.04
N GLU A 645 19.42 -25.54 -21.58
CA GLU A 645 19.46 -26.78 -20.78
C GLU A 645 20.61 -26.79 -19.77
N LYS A 646 21.80 -26.29 -20.18
CA LYS A 646 22.97 -26.15 -19.32
C LYS A 646 22.67 -25.34 -18.06
N TYR A 647 22.05 -24.16 -18.21
CA TYR A 647 21.76 -23.28 -17.07
C TYR A 647 20.54 -23.75 -16.28
N GLN A 648 19.54 -24.34 -16.93
CA GLN A 648 18.40 -24.96 -16.24
C GLN A 648 18.84 -26.12 -15.32
N MET A 649 19.81 -26.94 -15.74
CA MET A 649 20.38 -27.98 -14.89
C MET A 649 21.08 -27.39 -13.65
N LYS A 650 21.92 -26.36 -13.82
CA LYS A 650 22.58 -25.66 -12.70
C LYS A 650 21.58 -24.98 -11.76
N ILE A 651 20.54 -24.35 -12.30
CA ILE A 651 19.46 -23.75 -11.50
C ILE A 651 18.79 -24.84 -10.66
N LYS A 652 18.44 -25.98 -11.26
CA LYS A 652 17.79 -27.09 -10.55
C LYS A 652 18.65 -27.62 -9.40
N GLU A 653 19.96 -27.72 -9.60
CA GLU A 653 20.92 -28.12 -8.57
C GLU A 653 20.95 -27.12 -7.41
N ILE A 654 21.27 -25.84 -7.70
CA ILE A 654 21.36 -24.80 -6.67
C ILE A 654 20.02 -24.65 -5.95
N ARG A 655 18.91 -24.64 -6.69
CA ARG A 655 17.55 -24.55 -6.13
C ARG A 655 17.26 -25.73 -5.21
N GLY A 656 17.62 -26.95 -5.60
CA GLY A 656 17.42 -28.14 -4.75
C GLY A 656 18.17 -28.03 -3.42
N GLU A 657 19.40 -27.52 -3.44
CA GLU A 657 20.17 -27.27 -2.23
C GLU A 657 19.58 -26.14 -1.37
N VAL A 658 19.15 -25.05 -1.99
CA VAL A 658 18.49 -23.91 -1.31
C VAL A 658 17.19 -24.36 -0.65
N GLU A 659 16.33 -25.07 -1.38
CA GLU A 659 15.05 -25.57 -0.86
C GLU A 659 15.27 -26.59 0.26
N ALA A 660 16.26 -27.49 0.13
CA ALA A 660 16.62 -28.44 1.17
C ALA A 660 17.21 -27.75 2.42
N PHE A 661 17.96 -26.65 2.26
CA PHE A 661 18.46 -25.85 3.36
C PHE A 661 17.32 -25.09 4.06
N ALA A 662 16.51 -24.35 3.31
CA ALA A 662 15.38 -23.57 3.84
C ALA A 662 14.32 -24.45 4.52
N GLY A 663 14.05 -25.65 3.98
CA GLY A 663 13.07 -26.59 4.52
C GLY A 663 13.38 -27.13 5.92
N LYS A 664 14.61 -26.93 6.44
CA LYS A 664 14.99 -27.32 7.81
C LYS A 664 14.41 -26.39 8.89
N PHE A 665 14.02 -25.18 8.51
CA PHE A 665 13.62 -24.13 9.45
C PHE A 665 12.10 -24.03 9.57
N PRO A 666 11.56 -23.76 10.77
CA PRO A 666 10.13 -23.57 10.96
C PRO A 666 9.59 -22.41 10.11
N MET A 667 8.30 -22.49 9.81
CA MET A 667 7.57 -21.44 9.10
C MET A 667 6.53 -20.80 10.04
N PRO A 668 6.75 -19.56 10.52
CA PRO A 668 5.75 -18.86 11.32
C PRO A 668 4.44 -18.64 10.56
N GLY A 669 3.31 -18.82 11.23
CA GLY A 669 1.99 -18.62 10.63
C GLY A 669 0.94 -19.60 11.16
N LEU A 670 -0.12 -19.81 10.39
CA LEU A 670 -1.13 -20.83 10.68
C LEU A 670 -0.57 -22.24 10.39
N PRO A 671 -1.05 -23.31 11.06
CA PRO A 671 -0.59 -24.68 10.79
C PRO A 671 -1.05 -25.20 9.42
N GLU A 672 -2.34 -25.03 9.11
CA GLU A 672 -2.93 -25.29 7.80
C GLU A 672 -3.38 -23.94 7.23
N LEU A 673 -2.94 -23.63 6.00
CA LEU A 673 -2.87 -22.29 5.37
C LEU A 673 -1.71 -21.41 5.79
#